data_AF-A0A937GKX7-F1
#
_entry.id   AF-A0A937GKX7-F1
#
_cell.length_a   1.000
_cell.length_b   1.000
_cell.length_c   1.000
_cell.angle_alpha   90.00
_cell.angle_beta   90.00
_cell.angle_gamma   90.00
#
_symmetry.space_group_name_H-M   'P 1'
#
loop_
_entity.id
_entity.type
_entity.pdbx_description
1 polymer ?
#
loop_
_entity_poly.entity_id
_entity_poly.type
_entity_poly.pdbx_seq_one_letter_code
_entity_poly.pdbx_strand_id
1 'polypeptide(L)'
;MIAQSLSKRRIAITGSTGFVGTALVERLLRGVPDCELILLVRNGRRTPAARRTAREILSNDAFDRLRETHASADESFEDMCARRITTIAGDVSADGLGLTAEDRNIFSTADTVIHSAATVSFDSPLDQAVEINLLGPVRIAELCNELGITPHIVAVSTCYVAGNRRGTAPEELVSEGPFAIGLDWRSEVASARRLKGDTEAASRQPDRLIEFRKRARSELGAAGAPALAAKTEQLRERWVRDQLVAAGRARAASIGWPDAYAFTKAMGEQALTESKGNVPISIVRPSIIESAWAEPRPGWIRGFRMAEPVIISYARGLLKEFPGVPEGTIDVIPVDIVVASIIAVAAAGPQKAPFITQVASGGINPLRYRTLVDHVSSWFTENPLYDNDGQPILVPEWRFPGRGKVQSQLSRAKSAIERVESTMQMLPLRGRQAEFAATLESRRLEVERALEYVELYGLYTECEAIYQVDNLMSLWNDLPAADQEAFCFDPRVVDWAHYVHNIHLPSIIEHARVKSTPGKVKTVDRMTRLRSQVLDPKRQVAAFDLENTLIASNVVESYSWLATRRLDGRERLKYVTRTLAEAPGLLRMDRRDRTDFLRHFYRRYADAQLEQIETDVEAMLTGLILSKCFPEGIRRVREHRAAGHRTVLITGALSFNVAGLRPLFDEIVAAEMTVRPDGTLSGEMKSVPPTGEARAQILAEYCEAENLRLEECVAYADSSSDLPLFEAVGFPVAVNPETRLASIARKRGWLVEHWSKAKGGPRTLLPVGPILSEREQRRQFR
;
A
#
# COMPACT_ATOMS: atom_id res chain seq x y z
N MET A 1 -27.12 29.60 -24.37
CA MET A 1 -25.68 29.44 -24.16
C MET A 1 -25.46 28.67 -22.85
N ILE A 2 -24.48 27.77 -22.77
CA ILE A 2 -24.22 26.88 -21.60
C ILE A 2 -24.09 27.69 -20.31
N ALA A 3 -23.21 28.69 -20.29
CA ALA A 3 -22.99 29.51 -19.10
C ALA A 3 -24.24 30.28 -18.66
N GLN A 4 -25.07 30.69 -19.61
CA GLN A 4 -26.35 31.38 -19.32
C GLN A 4 -27.39 30.42 -18.74
N SER A 5 -27.51 29.20 -19.28
CA SER A 5 -28.44 28.18 -18.79
C SER A 5 -28.15 27.77 -17.35
N LEU A 6 -26.86 27.77 -16.98
CA LEU A 6 -26.38 27.41 -15.64
C LEU A 6 -26.12 28.62 -14.72
N SER A 7 -26.37 29.84 -15.18
CA SER A 7 -26.19 31.06 -14.37
C SER A 7 -27.14 31.02 -13.17
N LYS A 8 -26.62 31.31 -11.97
CA LYS A 8 -27.34 31.31 -10.68
C LYS A 8 -27.97 29.97 -10.29
N ARG A 9 -27.62 28.88 -10.98
CA ARG A 9 -28.04 27.53 -10.61
C ARG A 9 -27.19 27.00 -9.46
N ARG A 10 -27.81 26.24 -8.57
CA ARG A 10 -27.14 25.51 -7.49
C ARG A 10 -26.94 24.05 -7.92
N ILE A 11 -25.69 23.65 -8.07
CA ILE A 11 -25.31 22.34 -8.62
C ILE A 11 -24.70 21.50 -7.51
N ALA A 12 -25.39 20.43 -7.11
CA ALA A 12 -24.85 19.45 -6.17
C ALA A 12 -23.95 18.45 -6.90
N ILE A 13 -22.74 18.23 -6.39
CA ILE A 13 -21.75 17.33 -7.01
C ILE A 13 -21.31 16.28 -6.01
N THR A 14 -21.47 15.02 -6.38
CA THR A 14 -20.86 13.89 -5.66
C THR A 14 -19.59 13.43 -6.38
N GLY A 15 -18.60 12.94 -5.64
CA GLY A 15 -17.34 12.46 -6.23
C GLY A 15 -16.37 13.58 -6.64
N SER A 16 -16.56 14.80 -6.11
CA SER A 16 -15.73 15.98 -6.42
C SER A 16 -14.25 15.82 -6.05
N THR A 17 -13.92 14.94 -5.09
CA THR A 17 -12.52 14.59 -4.74
C THR A 17 -11.87 13.63 -5.75
N GLY A 18 -12.60 13.12 -6.74
CA GLY A 18 -12.11 12.22 -7.78
C GLY A 18 -11.47 12.97 -8.96
N PHE A 19 -10.88 12.22 -9.91
CA PHE A 19 -10.25 12.79 -11.12
C PHE A 19 -11.22 13.66 -11.94
N VAL A 20 -12.30 13.07 -12.45
CA VAL A 20 -13.34 13.78 -13.21
C VAL A 20 -14.00 14.86 -12.37
N GLY A 21 -14.35 14.54 -11.11
CA GLY A 21 -15.03 15.49 -10.22
C GLY A 21 -14.22 16.76 -9.92
N THR A 22 -12.90 16.66 -9.80
CA THR A 22 -12.04 17.83 -9.57
C THR A 22 -11.97 18.72 -10.81
N ALA A 23 -11.78 18.14 -12.00
CA ALA A 23 -11.81 18.89 -13.25
C ALA A 23 -13.19 19.50 -13.51
N LEU A 24 -14.27 18.80 -13.15
CA LEU A 24 -15.64 19.32 -13.24
C LEU A 24 -15.85 20.56 -12.38
N VAL A 25 -15.40 20.52 -11.12
CA VAL A 25 -15.51 21.68 -10.21
C VAL A 25 -14.70 22.87 -10.74
N GLU A 26 -13.45 22.65 -11.16
CA GLU A 26 -12.62 23.68 -11.79
C GLU A 26 -13.33 24.30 -12.99
N ARG A 27 -13.83 23.45 -13.90
CA ARG A 27 -14.44 23.87 -15.15
C ARG A 27 -15.71 24.66 -14.95
N LEU A 28 -16.55 24.27 -13.98
CA LEU A 28 -17.76 25.02 -13.61
C LEU A 28 -17.42 26.38 -12.99
N LEU A 29 -16.44 26.44 -12.09
CA LEU A 29 -16.04 27.71 -11.48
C LEU A 29 -15.49 28.69 -12.53
N ARG A 30 -14.69 28.19 -13.48
CA ARG A 30 -14.11 29.03 -14.54
C ARG A 30 -15.08 29.37 -15.66
N GLY A 31 -15.84 28.39 -16.14
CA GLY A 31 -16.69 28.52 -17.33
C GLY A 31 -18.10 29.04 -17.05
N VAL A 32 -18.57 28.99 -15.80
CA VAL A 32 -19.92 29.43 -15.41
C VAL A 32 -19.82 30.34 -14.17
N PRO A 33 -19.51 31.64 -14.32
CA PRO A 33 -19.13 32.51 -13.20
C PRO A 33 -20.18 32.66 -12.08
N ASP A 34 -21.46 32.53 -12.41
CA ASP A 34 -22.57 32.77 -11.49
C ASP A 34 -23.16 31.49 -10.85
N CYS A 35 -22.61 30.30 -11.12
CA CYS A 35 -23.14 29.08 -10.50
C CYS A 35 -22.61 28.90 -9.07
N GLU A 36 -23.42 28.26 -8.23
CA GLU A 36 -23.06 27.82 -6.89
C GLU A 36 -22.94 26.30 -6.86
N LEU A 37 -21.95 25.79 -6.13
CA LEU A 37 -21.64 24.37 -6.05
C LEU A 37 -21.88 23.86 -4.64
N ILE A 38 -22.63 22.77 -4.53
CA ILE A 38 -22.81 22.02 -3.28
C ILE A 38 -21.98 20.75 -3.39
N LEU A 39 -20.82 20.70 -2.72
CA LEU A 39 -19.90 19.57 -2.79
C LEU A 39 -20.20 18.56 -1.68
N LEU A 40 -20.69 17.39 -2.07
CA LEU A 40 -20.91 16.27 -1.14
C LEU A 40 -19.62 15.47 -0.98
N VAL A 41 -18.99 15.59 0.19
CA VAL A 41 -17.68 15.00 0.48
C VAL A 41 -17.75 14.15 1.74
N ARG A 42 -17.26 12.91 1.67
CA ARG A 42 -17.22 11.99 2.83
C ARG A 42 -16.31 12.52 3.93
N ASN A 43 -16.66 12.30 5.19
CA ASN A 43 -15.70 12.48 6.29
C ASN A 43 -14.57 11.43 6.19
N GLY A 44 -13.33 11.88 6.38
CA GLY A 44 -12.21 10.96 6.63
C GLY A 44 -12.20 10.49 8.08
N ARG A 45 -11.48 9.41 8.39
CA ARG A 45 -11.40 8.83 9.76
C ARG A 45 -11.09 9.86 10.86
N ARG A 46 -10.32 10.89 10.54
CA ARG A 46 -9.93 11.99 11.45
C ARG A 46 -9.95 13.36 10.76
N THR A 47 -10.64 13.49 9.63
CA THR A 47 -10.58 14.70 8.80
C THR A 47 -11.98 15.06 8.30
N PRO A 48 -12.55 16.20 8.74
CA PRO A 48 -13.87 16.64 8.29
C PRO A 48 -13.93 16.91 6.79
N ALA A 49 -15.13 16.79 6.20
CA ALA A 49 -15.43 17.04 4.79
C ALA A 49 -14.86 18.38 4.28
N ALA A 50 -15.12 19.49 4.98
CA ALA A 50 -14.64 20.82 4.59
C ALA A 50 -13.10 20.88 4.47
N ARG A 51 -12.37 20.24 5.40
CA ARG A 51 -10.91 20.18 5.36
C ARG A 51 -10.42 19.30 4.21
N ARG A 52 -11.16 18.25 3.86
CA ARG A 52 -10.89 17.44 2.66
C ARG A 52 -11.16 18.23 1.39
N THR A 53 -12.21 19.04 1.30
CA THR A 53 -12.45 19.93 0.15
C THR A 53 -11.26 20.86 -0.08
N ALA A 54 -10.81 21.56 0.95
CA ALA A 54 -9.66 22.46 0.84
C ALA A 54 -8.39 21.72 0.38
N ARG A 55 -8.08 20.57 1.00
CA ARG A 55 -6.84 19.83 0.75
C ARG A 55 -6.85 18.98 -0.52
N GLU A 56 -7.96 18.36 -0.85
CA GLU A 56 -8.02 17.34 -1.92
C GLU A 56 -8.64 17.88 -3.22
N ILE A 57 -9.28 19.05 -3.19
CA ILE A 57 -9.89 19.69 -4.35
C ILE A 57 -9.20 21.03 -4.58
N LEU A 58 -9.38 22.01 -3.69
CA LEU A 58 -8.97 23.39 -3.96
C LEU A 58 -7.45 23.57 -4.05
N SER A 59 -6.66 22.81 -3.29
CA SER A 59 -5.19 22.84 -3.40
C SER A 59 -4.60 22.03 -4.57
N ASN A 60 -5.45 21.41 -5.40
CA ASN A 60 -4.99 20.66 -6.57
C ASN A 60 -4.53 21.61 -7.69
N ASP A 61 -3.55 21.16 -8.49
CA ASP A 61 -2.95 21.91 -9.61
C ASP A 61 -3.94 22.21 -10.74
N ALA A 62 -5.08 21.52 -10.81
CA ALA A 62 -6.18 21.88 -11.71
C ALA A 62 -6.60 23.36 -11.57
N PHE A 63 -6.55 23.90 -10.35
CA PHE A 63 -7.00 25.24 -10.01
C PHE A 63 -5.90 26.31 -10.17
N ASP A 64 -4.69 25.96 -10.65
CA ASP A 64 -3.59 26.91 -10.78
C ASP A 64 -3.97 28.11 -11.66
N ARG A 65 -4.61 27.85 -12.81
CA ARG A 65 -5.09 28.90 -13.71
C ARG A 65 -6.10 29.84 -13.04
N LEU A 66 -7.01 29.31 -12.22
CA LEU A 66 -7.98 30.13 -11.47
C LEU A 66 -7.28 30.97 -10.39
N ARG A 67 -6.32 30.40 -9.66
CA ARG A 67 -5.51 31.13 -8.68
C ARG A 67 -4.73 32.28 -9.33
N GLU A 68 -4.08 32.02 -10.45
CA GLU A 68 -3.32 33.03 -11.21
C GLU A 68 -4.24 34.16 -11.68
N THR A 69 -5.42 33.82 -12.20
CA THR A 69 -6.41 34.80 -12.68
C THR A 69 -6.91 35.70 -11.53
N HIS A 70 -7.15 35.13 -10.35
CA HIS A 70 -7.64 35.87 -9.18
C HIS A 70 -6.53 36.56 -8.36
N ALA A 71 -5.25 36.27 -8.60
CA ALA A 71 -4.14 36.90 -7.88
C ALA A 71 -4.06 38.43 -8.10
N SER A 72 -4.60 38.92 -9.22
CA SER A 72 -4.66 40.35 -9.57
C SER A 72 -6.09 40.89 -9.68
N ALA A 73 -7.09 40.12 -9.24
CA ALA A 73 -8.49 40.51 -9.28
C ALA A 73 -8.92 41.16 -7.96
N ASP A 74 -10.04 41.91 -7.98
CA ASP A 74 -10.62 42.52 -6.77
C ASP A 74 -11.12 41.48 -5.76
N GLU A 75 -11.50 40.29 -6.23
CA GLU A 75 -11.93 39.14 -5.41
C GLU A 75 -10.83 38.06 -5.43
N SER A 76 -10.36 37.65 -4.24
CA SER A 76 -9.38 36.57 -4.13
C SER A 76 -9.97 35.21 -4.52
N PHE A 77 -9.10 34.23 -4.83
CA PHE A 77 -9.53 32.87 -5.14
C PHE A 77 -10.29 32.24 -3.96
N GLU A 78 -9.82 32.48 -2.74
CA GLU A 78 -10.43 32.01 -1.50
C GLU A 78 -11.82 32.63 -1.29
N ASP A 79 -11.98 33.93 -1.54
CA ASP A 79 -13.27 34.62 -1.40
C ASP A 79 -14.29 34.13 -2.44
N MET A 80 -13.86 33.97 -3.70
CA MET A 80 -14.68 33.39 -4.76
C MET A 80 -15.14 31.97 -4.39
N CYS A 81 -14.22 31.13 -3.89
CA CYS A 81 -14.55 29.78 -3.45
C CYS A 81 -15.51 29.79 -2.25
N ALA A 82 -15.27 30.64 -1.25
CA ALA A 82 -16.11 30.74 -0.06
C ALA A 82 -17.55 31.17 -0.39
N ARG A 83 -17.70 32.07 -1.37
CA ARG A 83 -19.00 32.52 -1.86
C ARG A 83 -19.73 31.46 -2.68
N ARG A 84 -19.00 30.70 -3.51
CA ARG A 84 -19.60 29.82 -4.52
C ARG A 84 -19.63 28.34 -4.14
N ILE A 85 -18.93 27.93 -3.10
CA ILE A 85 -18.82 26.51 -2.71
C ILE A 85 -19.36 26.31 -1.31
N THR A 86 -20.39 25.49 -1.20
CA THR A 86 -20.84 24.93 0.08
C THR A 86 -20.43 23.46 0.14
N THR A 87 -19.69 23.05 1.18
CA THR A 87 -19.35 21.64 1.40
C THR A 87 -20.31 21.02 2.42
N ILE A 88 -20.93 19.89 2.05
CA ILE A 88 -21.75 19.07 2.96
C ILE A 88 -21.09 17.70 3.17
N ALA A 89 -21.25 17.15 4.38
CA ALA A 89 -20.70 15.84 4.72
C ALA A 89 -21.70 14.73 4.36
N GLY A 90 -21.36 13.87 3.40
CA GLY A 90 -22.24 12.77 2.99
C GLY A 90 -21.51 11.58 2.37
N ASP A 91 -22.18 10.43 2.37
CA ASP A 91 -21.71 9.17 1.78
C ASP A 91 -22.82 8.49 0.96
N VAL A 92 -22.57 8.27 -0.33
CA VAL A 92 -23.51 7.62 -1.25
C VAL A 92 -23.76 6.14 -0.92
N SER A 93 -22.94 5.52 -0.08
CA SER A 93 -23.19 4.16 0.40
C SER A 93 -24.15 4.09 1.59
N ALA A 94 -24.58 5.23 2.13
CA ALA A 94 -25.49 5.31 3.28
C ALA A 94 -26.86 5.84 2.85
N ASP A 95 -27.93 5.30 3.42
CA ASP A 95 -29.30 5.75 3.16
C ASP A 95 -29.46 7.22 3.60
N GLY A 96 -30.24 8.00 2.84
CA GLY A 96 -30.32 9.46 3.00
C GLY A 96 -28.97 10.18 2.82
N LEU A 97 -28.01 9.53 2.17
CA LEU A 97 -26.62 9.96 1.96
C LEU A 97 -25.85 10.29 3.26
N GLY A 98 -26.34 9.84 4.42
CA GLY A 98 -25.78 10.18 5.73
C GLY A 98 -25.84 11.67 6.09
N LEU A 99 -26.70 12.45 5.43
CA LEU A 99 -26.80 13.90 5.65
C LEU A 99 -27.51 14.22 6.98
N THR A 100 -27.01 15.27 7.65
CA THR A 100 -27.70 15.90 8.78
C THR A 100 -28.95 16.65 8.32
N ALA A 101 -29.82 17.06 9.24
CA ALA A 101 -31.00 17.87 8.89
C ALA A 101 -30.60 19.21 8.22
N GLU A 102 -29.49 19.82 8.65
CA GLU A 102 -28.95 21.04 8.05
C GLU A 102 -28.45 20.78 6.62
N ASP A 103 -27.64 19.72 6.44
CA ASP A 103 -27.12 19.36 5.12
C ASP A 103 -28.24 18.96 4.14
N ARG A 104 -29.31 18.32 4.64
CA ARG A 104 -30.52 18.01 3.85
C ARG A 104 -31.19 19.29 3.34
N ASN A 105 -31.30 20.32 4.17
CA ASN A 105 -31.86 21.63 3.77
C ASN A 105 -30.98 22.33 2.74
N ILE A 106 -29.65 22.20 2.83
CA ILE A 106 -28.74 22.73 1.80
C ILE A 106 -28.92 21.94 0.51
N PHE A 107 -28.89 20.60 0.57
CA PHE A 107 -29.06 19.74 -0.59
C PHE A 107 -30.41 19.97 -1.31
N SER A 108 -31.49 20.24 -0.57
CA SER A 108 -32.81 20.48 -1.16
C SER A 108 -32.92 21.72 -2.03
N THR A 109 -31.92 22.60 -2.00
CA THR A 109 -31.87 23.79 -2.84
C THR A 109 -31.21 23.56 -4.20
N ALA A 110 -30.69 22.36 -4.46
CA ALA A 110 -30.04 22.04 -5.73
C ALA A 110 -31.05 22.05 -6.89
N ASP A 111 -30.69 22.72 -7.98
CA ASP A 111 -31.40 22.66 -9.26
C ASP A 111 -30.99 21.44 -10.10
N THR A 112 -29.74 21.02 -9.92
CA THR A 112 -29.09 19.96 -10.69
C THR A 112 -28.19 19.15 -9.76
N VAL A 113 -28.21 17.83 -9.90
CA VAL A 113 -27.31 16.93 -9.18
C VAL A 113 -26.43 16.20 -10.18
N ILE A 114 -25.13 16.48 -10.17
CA ILE A 114 -24.16 15.73 -10.97
C ILE A 114 -23.57 14.61 -10.10
N HIS A 115 -23.95 13.37 -10.42
CA HIS A 115 -23.50 12.19 -9.71
C HIS A 115 -22.28 11.56 -10.38
N SER A 116 -21.07 11.86 -9.88
CA SER A 116 -19.81 11.29 -10.36
C SER A 116 -19.11 10.38 -9.33
N ALA A 117 -19.70 10.15 -8.16
CA ALA A 117 -19.12 9.25 -7.16
C ALA A 117 -19.21 7.78 -7.64
N ALA A 118 -18.07 7.10 -7.69
CA ALA A 118 -18.00 5.69 -8.04
C ALA A 118 -16.77 5.02 -7.41
N THR A 119 -16.83 3.71 -7.21
CA THR A 119 -15.62 2.90 -7.06
C THR A 119 -15.20 2.41 -8.45
N VAL A 120 -14.09 2.95 -8.95
CA VAL A 120 -13.55 2.66 -10.29
C VAL A 120 -12.46 1.57 -10.26
N SER A 121 -12.30 0.88 -9.12
CA SER A 121 -11.31 -0.19 -8.97
C SER A 121 -11.89 -1.51 -9.49
N PHE A 122 -11.20 -2.14 -10.44
CA PHE A 122 -11.57 -3.46 -10.99
C PHE A 122 -11.47 -4.61 -9.97
N ASP A 123 -10.79 -4.36 -8.86
CA ASP A 123 -10.63 -5.22 -7.69
C ASP A 123 -11.44 -4.71 -6.48
N SER A 124 -12.51 -3.94 -6.71
CA SER A 124 -13.45 -3.59 -5.63
C SER A 124 -14.19 -4.84 -5.17
N PRO A 125 -14.33 -5.08 -3.85
CA PRO A 125 -15.23 -6.10 -3.32
C PRO A 125 -16.64 -5.92 -3.87
N LEU A 126 -17.31 -7.02 -4.27
CA LEU A 126 -18.62 -6.97 -4.91
C LEU A 126 -19.67 -6.22 -4.06
N ASP A 127 -19.68 -6.45 -2.75
CA ASP A 127 -20.60 -5.77 -1.82
C ASP A 127 -20.39 -4.25 -1.86
N GLN A 128 -19.14 -3.80 -1.81
CA GLN A 128 -18.80 -2.38 -1.86
C GLN A 128 -19.14 -1.76 -3.21
N ALA A 129 -18.87 -2.48 -4.32
CA ALA A 129 -19.20 -2.03 -5.66
C ALA A 129 -20.72 -1.85 -5.84
N VAL A 130 -21.52 -2.77 -5.31
CA VAL A 130 -22.99 -2.67 -5.28
C VAL A 130 -23.45 -1.46 -4.46
N GLU A 131 -22.93 -1.29 -3.24
CA GLU A 131 -23.36 -0.19 -2.37
C GLU A 131 -23.05 1.20 -2.96
N ILE A 132 -21.97 1.33 -3.72
CA ILE A 132 -21.53 2.62 -4.28
C ILE A 132 -22.06 2.84 -5.69
N ASN A 133 -21.81 1.91 -6.61
CA ASN A 133 -22.06 2.14 -8.04
C ASN A 133 -23.52 1.85 -8.45
N LEU A 134 -24.14 0.85 -7.81
CA LEU A 134 -25.51 0.45 -8.10
C LEU A 134 -26.48 1.27 -7.24
N LEU A 135 -26.32 1.22 -5.91
CA LEU A 135 -27.26 1.86 -4.98
C LEU A 135 -26.99 3.36 -4.76
N GLY A 136 -25.77 3.84 -4.98
CA GLY A 136 -25.43 5.26 -4.86
C GLY A 136 -26.34 6.20 -5.65
N PRO A 137 -26.53 6.01 -6.98
CA PRO A 137 -27.46 6.84 -7.75
C PRO A 137 -28.92 6.69 -7.28
N VAL A 138 -29.34 5.48 -6.91
CA VAL A 138 -30.70 5.20 -6.41
C VAL A 138 -31.00 6.01 -5.15
N ARG A 139 -30.09 6.00 -4.18
CA ARG A 139 -30.24 6.74 -2.91
C ARG A 139 -30.31 8.25 -3.10
N ILE A 140 -29.64 8.79 -4.12
CA ILE A 140 -29.76 10.21 -4.46
C ILE A 140 -31.18 10.52 -4.93
N ALA A 141 -31.73 9.69 -5.82
CA ALA A 141 -33.09 9.88 -6.30
C ALA A 141 -34.13 9.65 -5.19
N GLU A 142 -33.96 8.62 -4.36
CA GLU A 142 -34.80 8.38 -3.18
C GLU A 142 -34.79 9.57 -2.23
N LEU A 143 -33.61 10.12 -1.90
CA LEU A 143 -33.51 11.33 -1.08
C LEU A 143 -34.22 12.52 -1.72
N CYS A 144 -34.12 12.71 -3.03
CA CYS A 144 -34.85 13.78 -3.72
C CYS A 144 -36.37 13.61 -3.57
N ASN A 145 -36.87 12.37 -3.71
CA ASN A 145 -38.29 12.06 -3.51
C ASN A 145 -38.71 12.26 -2.04
N GLU A 146 -37.89 11.85 -1.07
CA GLU A 146 -38.12 12.08 0.37
C GLU A 146 -38.22 13.59 0.69
N LEU A 147 -37.38 14.42 0.06
CA LEU A 147 -37.36 15.86 0.25
C LEU A 147 -38.43 16.59 -0.58
N GLY A 148 -39.14 15.90 -1.46
CA GLY A 148 -40.16 16.49 -2.34
C GLY A 148 -39.60 17.42 -3.42
N ILE A 149 -38.35 17.21 -3.86
CA ILE A 149 -37.66 18.03 -4.87
C ILE A 149 -37.44 17.23 -6.16
N THR A 150 -37.33 17.93 -7.29
CA THR A 150 -37.14 17.32 -8.63
C THR A 150 -35.97 17.94 -9.41
N PRO A 151 -34.74 17.95 -8.85
CA PRO A 151 -33.57 18.42 -9.60
C PRO A 151 -33.28 17.53 -10.81
N HIS A 152 -32.63 18.07 -11.83
CA HIS A 152 -32.09 17.25 -12.91
C HIS A 152 -30.88 16.45 -12.44
N ILE A 153 -30.97 15.12 -12.42
CA ILE A 153 -29.84 14.26 -12.08
C ILE A 153 -29.06 13.93 -13.36
N VAL A 154 -27.78 14.33 -13.41
CA VAL A 154 -26.83 13.88 -14.43
C VAL A 154 -25.94 12.81 -13.81
N ALA A 155 -26.21 11.54 -14.12
CA ALA A 155 -25.49 10.40 -13.56
C ALA A 155 -24.35 9.97 -14.49
N VAL A 156 -23.12 9.92 -13.95
CA VAL A 156 -21.95 9.44 -14.70
C VAL A 156 -21.85 7.92 -14.58
N SER A 157 -21.91 7.25 -15.71
CA SER A 157 -21.78 5.80 -15.88
C SER A 157 -20.51 5.47 -16.67
N THR A 158 -20.55 4.51 -17.60
CA THR A 158 -19.43 4.15 -18.48
C THR A 158 -19.92 3.49 -19.76
N CYS A 159 -19.19 3.68 -20.88
CA CYS A 159 -19.46 2.94 -22.13
C CYS A 159 -19.38 1.42 -21.94
N TYR A 160 -18.58 0.95 -20.99
CA TYR A 160 -18.37 -0.48 -20.72
C TYR A 160 -19.57 -1.20 -20.12
N VAL A 161 -20.68 -0.49 -19.78
CA VAL A 161 -21.95 -1.15 -19.48
C VAL A 161 -22.44 -2.00 -20.65
N ALA A 162 -21.97 -1.71 -21.87
CA ALA A 162 -22.20 -2.52 -23.06
C ALA A 162 -21.71 -3.97 -22.92
N GLY A 163 -20.81 -4.27 -21.98
CA GLY A 163 -20.26 -5.60 -21.75
C GLY A 163 -19.28 -6.04 -22.84
N ASN A 164 -19.02 -7.33 -22.94
CA ASN A 164 -18.10 -7.95 -23.91
C ASN A 164 -18.74 -8.11 -25.31
N ARG A 165 -19.68 -7.22 -25.68
CA ARG A 165 -20.32 -7.28 -26.99
C ARG A 165 -19.33 -6.93 -28.10
N ARG A 166 -19.61 -7.42 -29.30
CA ARG A 166 -18.86 -7.11 -30.52
C ARG A 166 -19.71 -6.26 -31.45
N GLY A 167 -19.12 -5.26 -32.09
CA GLY A 167 -19.81 -4.38 -33.01
C GLY A 167 -20.50 -3.21 -32.30
N THR A 168 -21.53 -2.65 -32.93
CA THR A 168 -22.15 -1.38 -32.52
C THR A 168 -22.80 -1.44 -31.14
N ALA A 169 -22.49 -0.43 -30.31
CA ALA A 169 -23.08 -0.22 -28.99
C ALA A 169 -23.91 1.08 -28.99
N PRO A 170 -25.25 0.99 -29.15
CA PRO A 170 -26.14 2.14 -29.21
C PRO A 170 -26.34 2.83 -27.85
N GLU A 171 -26.80 4.07 -27.90
CA GLU A 171 -27.11 4.93 -26.74
C GLU A 171 -28.47 4.60 -26.11
N GLU A 172 -28.68 3.33 -25.78
CA GLU A 172 -29.89 2.80 -25.14
C GLU A 172 -29.56 2.08 -23.81
N LEU A 173 -30.57 1.82 -22.98
CA LEU A 173 -30.39 1.00 -21.79
C LEU A 173 -30.12 -0.45 -22.18
N VAL A 174 -29.12 -1.06 -21.52
CA VAL A 174 -28.76 -2.46 -21.80
C VAL A 174 -29.92 -3.41 -21.49
N SER A 175 -30.75 -3.08 -20.51
CA SER A 175 -31.96 -3.83 -20.14
C SER A 175 -33.10 -3.72 -21.17
N GLU A 176 -33.04 -2.76 -22.09
CA GLU A 176 -34.04 -2.54 -23.15
C GLU A 176 -33.57 -3.02 -24.53
N GLY A 177 -32.26 -3.24 -24.69
CA GLY A 177 -31.65 -3.70 -25.92
C GLY A 177 -31.75 -5.22 -26.15
N PRO A 178 -31.34 -5.70 -27.33
CA PRO A 178 -31.43 -7.13 -27.71
C PRO A 178 -30.50 -8.05 -26.90
N PHE A 179 -29.59 -7.49 -26.12
CA PHE A 179 -28.66 -8.21 -25.26
C PHE A 179 -29.11 -8.26 -23.79
N ALA A 180 -30.33 -7.81 -23.49
CA ALA A 180 -30.91 -7.90 -22.17
C ALA A 180 -31.10 -9.37 -21.76
N ILE A 181 -30.50 -9.74 -20.62
CA ILE A 181 -30.61 -11.08 -20.03
C ILE A 181 -31.62 -11.15 -18.86
N GLY A 182 -32.40 -10.07 -18.65
CA GLY A 182 -33.47 -10.04 -17.65
C GLY A 182 -33.01 -10.10 -16.19
N LEU A 183 -31.88 -9.48 -15.86
CA LEU A 183 -31.40 -9.41 -14.47
C LEU A 183 -32.27 -8.49 -13.62
N ASP A 184 -32.61 -8.96 -12.43
CA ASP A 184 -33.21 -8.13 -11.38
C ASP A 184 -32.11 -7.62 -10.44
N TRP A 185 -31.87 -6.31 -10.48
CA TRP A 185 -30.86 -5.67 -9.66
C TRP A 185 -31.14 -5.85 -8.15
N ARG A 186 -32.40 -5.97 -7.72
CA ARG A 186 -32.75 -6.18 -6.30
C ARG A 186 -32.25 -7.54 -5.81
N SER A 187 -32.41 -8.57 -6.62
CA SER A 187 -31.88 -9.91 -6.38
C SER A 187 -30.35 -9.93 -6.34
N GLU A 188 -29.67 -9.16 -7.21
CA GLU A 188 -28.21 -9.03 -7.19
C GLU A 188 -27.71 -8.32 -5.91
N VAL A 189 -28.39 -7.27 -5.46
CA VAL A 189 -28.10 -6.58 -4.20
C VAL A 189 -28.24 -7.50 -3.00
N ALA A 190 -29.36 -8.22 -2.91
CA ALA A 190 -29.61 -9.17 -1.83
C ALA A 190 -28.56 -10.28 -1.80
N SER A 191 -28.19 -10.79 -2.97
CA SER A 191 -27.16 -11.83 -3.12
C SER A 191 -25.78 -11.34 -2.70
N ALA A 192 -25.37 -10.14 -3.12
CA ALA A 192 -24.09 -9.54 -2.75
C ALA A 192 -23.97 -9.31 -1.23
N ARG A 193 -25.04 -8.79 -0.60
CA ARG A 193 -25.08 -8.60 0.86
C ARG A 193 -25.00 -9.93 1.63
N ARG A 194 -25.72 -10.96 1.16
CA ARG A 194 -25.67 -12.31 1.76
C ARG A 194 -24.27 -12.91 1.64
N LEU A 195 -23.67 -12.83 0.45
CA LEU A 195 -22.32 -13.36 0.20
C LEU A 195 -21.28 -12.76 1.15
N LYS A 196 -21.36 -11.46 1.46
CA LYS A 196 -20.50 -10.83 2.47
C LYS A 196 -20.63 -11.49 3.84
N GLY A 197 -21.87 -11.67 4.31
CA GLY A 197 -22.17 -12.33 5.58
C GLY A 197 -21.63 -13.77 5.61
N ASP A 198 -21.88 -14.54 4.56
CA ASP A 198 -21.44 -15.93 4.45
C ASP A 198 -19.91 -16.05 4.39
N THR A 199 -19.25 -15.16 3.66
CA THR A 199 -17.77 -15.11 3.55
C THR A 199 -17.14 -14.71 4.88
N GLU A 200 -17.72 -13.73 5.58
CA GLU A 200 -17.29 -13.35 6.94
C GLU A 200 -17.43 -14.52 7.91
N ALA A 201 -18.53 -15.27 7.87
CA ALA A 201 -18.73 -16.46 8.68
C ALA A 201 -17.71 -17.56 8.34
N ALA A 202 -17.49 -17.84 7.05
CA ALA A 202 -16.51 -18.81 6.56
C ALA A 202 -15.08 -18.48 7.01
N SER A 203 -14.72 -17.19 7.03
CA SER A 203 -13.39 -16.73 7.46
C SER A 203 -13.09 -17.01 8.95
N ARG A 204 -14.12 -17.23 9.77
CA ARG A 204 -14.01 -17.50 11.21
C ARG A 204 -14.13 -18.98 11.56
N GLN A 205 -14.21 -19.87 10.57
CA GLN A 205 -14.18 -21.31 10.82
C GLN A 205 -12.81 -21.74 11.40
N PRO A 206 -12.77 -22.74 12.31
CA PRO A 206 -11.54 -23.16 12.98
C PRO A 206 -10.38 -23.45 12.03
N ASP A 207 -10.64 -24.18 10.94
CA ASP A 207 -9.61 -24.55 9.97
C ASP A 207 -8.98 -23.34 9.29
N ARG A 208 -9.79 -22.33 8.95
CA ARG A 208 -9.33 -21.06 8.36
C ARG A 208 -8.53 -20.23 9.36
N LEU A 209 -8.98 -20.14 10.61
CA LEU A 209 -8.24 -19.43 11.66
C LEU A 209 -6.88 -20.08 11.94
N ILE A 210 -6.80 -21.41 11.90
CA ILE A 210 -5.53 -22.15 12.01
C ILE A 210 -4.61 -21.81 10.83
N GLU A 211 -5.14 -21.76 9.60
CA GLU A 211 -4.39 -21.38 8.39
C GLU A 211 -3.85 -19.94 8.49
N PHE A 212 -4.70 -18.98 8.83
CA PHE A 212 -4.29 -17.57 8.98
C PHE A 212 -3.24 -17.40 10.08
N ARG A 213 -3.42 -18.07 11.22
CA ARG A 213 -2.44 -18.05 12.31
C ARG A 213 -1.10 -18.69 11.89
N LYS A 214 -1.15 -19.79 11.12
CA LYS A 214 0.05 -20.45 10.58
C LYS A 214 0.78 -19.51 9.61
N ARG A 215 0.06 -18.82 8.73
CA ARG A 215 0.65 -17.84 7.80
C ARG A 215 1.20 -16.61 8.52
N ALA A 216 0.49 -16.06 9.50
CA ALA A 216 0.96 -14.98 10.35
C ALA A 216 2.29 -15.35 11.06
N ARG A 217 2.36 -16.57 11.60
CA ARG A 217 3.58 -17.11 12.21
C ARG A 217 4.72 -17.30 11.20
N SER A 218 4.42 -17.70 9.97
CA SER A 218 5.42 -17.81 8.90
C SER A 218 6.00 -16.44 8.53
N GLU A 219 5.15 -15.41 8.42
CA GLU A 219 5.54 -14.04 8.06
C GLU A 219 6.29 -13.32 9.18
N LEU A 220 5.81 -13.41 10.43
CA LEU A 220 6.36 -12.64 11.56
C LEU A 220 7.36 -13.41 12.43
N GLY A 221 7.34 -14.75 12.44
CA GLY A 221 8.19 -15.53 13.34
C GLY A 221 7.78 -15.39 14.81
N ALA A 222 8.77 -15.21 15.68
CA ALA A 222 8.60 -15.10 17.13
C ALA A 222 8.32 -13.64 17.58
N ALA A 223 7.47 -12.91 16.85
CA ALA A 223 7.17 -11.50 17.10
C ALA A 223 6.19 -11.24 18.28
N GLY A 224 5.85 -12.27 19.05
CA GLY A 224 4.91 -12.16 20.18
C GLY A 224 3.43 -12.40 19.83
N ALA A 225 2.58 -12.51 20.86
CA ALA A 225 1.20 -12.95 20.70
C ALA A 225 0.27 -11.85 20.14
N PRO A 226 0.22 -10.63 20.72
CA PRO A 226 -0.42 -9.45 20.13
C PRO A 226 -0.09 -9.22 18.65
N ALA A 227 1.18 -9.21 18.26
CA ALA A 227 1.58 -8.98 16.86
C ALA A 227 1.06 -10.08 15.94
N LEU A 228 1.13 -11.35 16.38
CA LEU A 228 0.57 -12.48 15.66
C LEU A 228 -0.96 -12.39 15.54
N ALA A 229 -1.66 -11.95 16.59
CA ALA A 229 -3.12 -11.80 16.57
C ALA A 229 -3.56 -10.71 15.59
N ALA A 230 -2.96 -9.51 15.67
CA ALA A 230 -3.23 -8.42 14.74
C ALA A 230 -2.97 -8.82 13.29
N LYS A 231 -1.87 -9.53 13.04
CA LYS A 231 -1.53 -10.03 11.70
C LYS A 231 -2.49 -11.12 11.22
N THR A 232 -2.92 -12.01 12.12
CA THR A 232 -3.91 -13.05 11.80
C THR A 232 -5.22 -12.39 11.37
N GLU A 233 -5.67 -11.37 12.09
CA GLU A 233 -6.89 -10.63 11.73
C GLU A 233 -6.72 -9.87 10.41
N GLN A 234 -5.58 -9.22 10.18
CA GLN A 234 -5.29 -8.57 8.89
C GLN A 234 -5.34 -9.55 7.72
N LEU A 235 -4.82 -10.79 7.89
CA LEU A 235 -4.86 -11.83 6.86
C LEU A 235 -6.28 -12.34 6.63
N ARG A 236 -7.10 -12.45 7.69
CA ARG A 236 -8.52 -12.82 7.60
C ARG A 236 -9.32 -11.77 6.82
N GLU A 237 -9.20 -10.50 7.17
CA GLU A 237 -9.86 -9.39 6.48
C GLU A 237 -9.44 -9.31 5.00
N ARG A 238 -8.16 -9.54 4.72
CA ARG A 238 -7.66 -9.62 3.34
C ARG A 238 -8.30 -10.78 2.60
N TRP A 239 -8.36 -11.97 3.21
CA TRP A 239 -9.00 -13.13 2.59
C TRP A 239 -10.47 -12.86 2.26
N VAL A 240 -11.25 -12.26 3.18
CA VAL A 240 -12.65 -11.88 2.91
C VAL A 240 -12.73 -10.93 1.71
N ARG A 241 -11.88 -9.90 1.67
CA ARG A 241 -11.80 -8.97 0.54
C ARG A 241 -11.53 -9.72 -0.76
N ASP A 242 -10.51 -10.57 -0.78
CA ASP A 242 -10.08 -11.30 -1.98
C ASP A 242 -11.19 -12.24 -2.49
N GLN A 243 -11.94 -12.90 -1.60
CA GLN A 243 -13.11 -13.71 -1.98
C GLN A 243 -14.22 -12.89 -2.61
N LEU A 244 -14.55 -11.72 -2.04
CA LEU A 244 -15.60 -10.84 -2.58
C LEU A 244 -15.20 -10.24 -3.93
N VAL A 245 -13.92 -9.94 -4.13
CA VAL A 245 -13.37 -9.53 -5.44
C VAL A 245 -13.48 -10.66 -6.45
N ALA A 246 -13.04 -11.87 -6.09
CA ALA A 246 -13.12 -13.04 -6.97
C ALA A 246 -14.57 -13.35 -7.37
N ALA A 247 -15.50 -13.28 -6.41
CA ALA A 247 -16.92 -13.50 -6.67
C ALA A 247 -17.51 -12.42 -7.60
N GLY A 248 -17.16 -11.14 -7.41
CA GLY A 248 -17.58 -10.06 -8.30
C GLY A 248 -17.08 -10.25 -9.74
N ARG A 249 -15.79 -10.61 -9.90
CA ARG A 249 -15.20 -10.92 -11.21
C ARG A 249 -15.89 -12.12 -11.86
N ALA A 250 -16.07 -13.20 -11.11
CA ALA A 250 -16.72 -14.41 -11.62
C ALA A 250 -18.19 -14.14 -12.01
N ARG A 251 -18.93 -13.39 -11.18
CA ARG A 251 -20.30 -13.00 -11.49
C ARG A 251 -20.34 -12.18 -12.76
N ALA A 252 -19.63 -11.05 -12.84
CA ALA A 252 -19.61 -10.21 -14.03
C ALA A 252 -19.27 -10.98 -15.32
N ALA A 253 -18.22 -11.80 -15.29
CA ALA A 253 -17.81 -12.61 -16.44
C ALA A 253 -18.90 -13.61 -16.86
N SER A 254 -19.60 -14.24 -15.91
CA SER A 254 -20.66 -15.23 -16.20
C SER A 254 -21.87 -14.66 -16.94
N ILE A 255 -22.09 -13.35 -16.84
CA ILE A 255 -23.23 -12.64 -17.43
C ILE A 255 -22.80 -11.64 -18.51
N GLY A 256 -21.54 -11.70 -18.96
CA GLY A 256 -21.07 -10.99 -20.16
C GLY A 256 -20.47 -9.61 -19.93
N TRP A 257 -20.15 -9.22 -18.69
CA TRP A 257 -19.39 -8.00 -18.40
C TRP A 257 -17.90 -8.28 -18.18
N PRO A 258 -17.01 -7.33 -18.54
CA PRO A 258 -15.58 -7.51 -18.36
C PRO A 258 -15.21 -7.60 -16.87
N ASP A 259 -15.87 -6.82 -16.00
CA ASP A 259 -15.60 -6.82 -14.56
C ASP A 259 -16.80 -6.36 -13.73
N ALA A 260 -16.61 -6.39 -12.41
CA ALA A 260 -17.62 -5.98 -11.43
C ALA A 260 -17.96 -4.48 -11.53
N TYR A 261 -17.05 -3.63 -12.01
CA TYR A 261 -17.30 -2.19 -12.17
C TYR A 261 -18.33 -1.93 -13.27
N ALA A 262 -18.06 -2.44 -14.48
CA ALA A 262 -18.98 -2.32 -15.62
C ALA A 262 -20.35 -2.95 -15.31
N PHE A 263 -20.35 -4.13 -14.67
CA PHE A 263 -21.56 -4.81 -14.23
C PHE A 263 -22.39 -3.96 -13.25
N THR A 264 -21.77 -3.45 -12.18
CA THR A 264 -22.50 -2.67 -11.16
C THR A 264 -22.97 -1.31 -11.68
N LYS A 265 -22.27 -0.71 -12.65
CA LYS A 265 -22.74 0.48 -13.37
C LYS A 265 -23.94 0.19 -14.24
N ALA A 266 -23.93 -0.91 -14.99
CA ALA A 266 -25.08 -1.31 -15.82
C ALA A 266 -26.34 -1.54 -14.97
N MET A 267 -26.20 -2.25 -13.84
CA MET A 267 -27.30 -2.45 -12.89
C MET A 267 -27.73 -1.13 -12.22
N GLY A 268 -26.79 -0.21 -11.96
CA GLY A 268 -27.08 1.10 -11.39
C GLY A 268 -27.92 1.98 -12.33
N GLU A 269 -27.68 1.94 -13.64
CA GLU A 269 -28.50 2.65 -14.63
C GLU A 269 -29.95 2.13 -14.62
N GLN A 270 -30.13 0.81 -14.62
CA GLN A 270 -31.45 0.19 -14.52
C GLN A 270 -32.15 0.56 -13.21
N ALA A 271 -31.45 0.39 -12.07
CA ALA A 271 -31.99 0.66 -10.76
C ALA A 271 -32.40 2.13 -10.58
N LEU A 272 -31.57 3.07 -11.06
CA LEU A 272 -31.88 4.50 -11.06
C LEU A 272 -33.11 4.78 -11.92
N THR A 273 -33.19 4.22 -13.13
CA THR A 273 -34.32 4.43 -14.04
C THR A 273 -35.63 3.94 -13.45
N GLU A 274 -35.63 2.76 -12.81
CA GLU A 274 -36.80 2.20 -12.14
C GLU A 274 -37.21 2.96 -10.87
N SER A 275 -36.24 3.53 -10.14
CA SER A 275 -36.48 4.09 -8.79
C SER A 275 -36.52 5.62 -8.74
N LYS A 276 -36.30 6.31 -9.87
CA LYS A 276 -36.20 7.78 -9.91
C LYS A 276 -37.47 8.52 -9.48
N GLY A 277 -38.64 7.89 -9.57
CA GLY A 277 -39.93 8.57 -9.38
C GLY A 277 -40.11 9.72 -10.37
N ASN A 278 -40.45 10.91 -9.84
CA ASN A 278 -40.65 12.12 -10.65
C ASN A 278 -39.35 12.88 -10.95
N VAL A 279 -38.22 12.44 -10.41
CA VAL A 279 -36.93 13.11 -10.61
C VAL A 279 -36.45 12.85 -12.05
N PRO A 280 -36.17 13.89 -12.85
CA PRO A 280 -35.66 13.70 -14.20
C PRO A 280 -34.18 13.33 -14.18
N ILE A 281 -33.78 12.42 -15.08
CA ILE A 281 -32.41 11.89 -15.14
C ILE A 281 -31.84 11.94 -16.55
N SER A 282 -30.53 12.14 -16.67
CA SER A 282 -29.71 11.90 -17.87
C SER A 282 -28.47 11.12 -17.47
N ILE A 283 -28.04 10.17 -18.31
CA ILE A 283 -26.90 9.29 -18.06
C ILE A 283 -25.77 9.64 -19.03
N VAL A 284 -24.59 9.95 -18.50
CA VAL A 284 -23.39 10.22 -19.31
C VAL A 284 -22.44 9.02 -19.19
N ARG A 285 -22.11 8.37 -20.30
CA ARG A 285 -21.28 7.17 -20.37
C ARG A 285 -19.92 7.51 -21.00
N PRO A 286 -18.89 7.88 -20.23
CA PRO A 286 -17.54 8.00 -20.76
C PRO A 286 -16.87 6.64 -21.02
N SER A 287 -15.96 6.58 -22.00
CA SER A 287 -15.00 5.49 -22.18
C SER A 287 -13.79 5.62 -21.22
N ILE A 288 -12.61 5.05 -21.55
CA ILE A 288 -11.42 5.14 -20.69
C ILE A 288 -10.96 6.59 -20.63
N ILE A 289 -11.10 7.21 -19.46
CA ILE A 289 -10.75 8.61 -19.26
C ILE A 289 -9.26 8.74 -18.98
N GLU A 290 -8.55 9.46 -19.85
CA GLU A 290 -7.11 9.73 -19.71
C GLU A 290 -6.82 11.24 -19.59
N SER A 291 -5.54 11.61 -19.58
CA SER A 291 -5.08 12.99 -19.35
C SER A 291 -5.78 14.02 -20.24
N ALA A 292 -5.94 15.24 -19.73
CA ALA A 292 -6.57 16.33 -20.48
C ALA A 292 -5.89 16.60 -21.83
N TRP A 293 -6.71 16.89 -22.85
CA TRP A 293 -6.22 17.37 -24.14
C TRP A 293 -5.76 18.82 -24.05
N ALA A 294 -6.60 19.69 -23.49
CA ALA A 294 -6.35 21.12 -23.38
C ALA A 294 -6.49 21.64 -21.95
N GLU A 295 -7.50 21.21 -21.18
CA GLU A 295 -7.85 21.86 -19.92
C GLU A 295 -7.96 20.90 -18.72
N PRO A 296 -7.59 21.30 -17.48
CA PRO A 296 -7.13 22.62 -17.04
C PRO A 296 -5.75 23.02 -17.60
N ARG A 297 -4.95 22.03 -17.99
CA ARG A 297 -3.76 22.17 -18.84
C ARG A 297 -3.57 20.88 -19.65
N PRO A 298 -2.91 20.91 -20.81
CA PRO A 298 -2.57 19.69 -21.54
C PRO A 298 -1.82 18.72 -20.64
N GLY A 299 -2.26 17.46 -20.62
CA GLY A 299 -1.60 16.39 -19.87
C GLY A 299 -2.00 16.30 -18.40
N TRP A 300 -2.89 17.20 -17.92
CA TRP A 300 -3.38 17.12 -16.56
C TRP A 300 -4.08 15.77 -16.32
N ILE A 301 -3.60 15.03 -15.34
CA ILE A 301 -4.12 13.72 -14.94
C ILE A 301 -4.01 13.56 -13.43
N ARG A 302 -5.00 12.93 -12.83
CA ARG A 302 -5.02 12.69 -11.38
C ARG A 302 -5.11 11.21 -11.08
N GLY A 303 -4.06 10.69 -10.45
CA GLY A 303 -3.98 9.29 -10.06
C GLY A 303 -3.18 8.48 -11.07
N PHE A 304 -2.92 7.23 -10.71
CA PHE A 304 -2.09 6.29 -11.47
C PHE A 304 -2.78 4.93 -11.42
N ARG A 305 -3.81 4.72 -12.27
CA ARG A 305 -4.80 3.65 -12.05
C ARG A 305 -5.30 2.94 -13.31
N MET A 306 -5.19 3.52 -14.50
CA MET A 306 -5.73 2.96 -15.74
C MET A 306 -4.58 2.47 -16.63
N ALA A 307 -4.25 3.15 -17.73
CA ALA A 307 -3.19 2.72 -18.63
C ALA A 307 -1.78 2.91 -18.08
N GLU A 308 -1.58 3.84 -17.13
CA GLU A 308 -0.27 4.32 -16.71
C GLU A 308 0.61 3.23 -16.06
N PRO A 309 0.09 2.37 -15.14
CA PRO A 309 0.88 1.26 -14.59
C PRO A 309 1.38 0.27 -15.64
N VAL A 310 0.58 0.01 -16.67
CA VAL A 310 0.92 -0.87 -17.78
C VAL A 310 2.03 -0.25 -18.63
N ILE A 311 1.88 1.02 -19.01
CA ILE A 311 2.86 1.77 -19.80
C ILE A 311 4.23 1.82 -19.08
N ILE A 312 4.25 2.13 -17.78
CA ILE A 312 5.50 2.16 -17.00
C ILE A 312 6.10 0.77 -16.80
N SER A 313 5.27 -0.27 -16.61
CA SER A 313 5.75 -1.64 -16.49
C SER A 313 6.40 -2.13 -17.79
N TYR A 314 5.83 -1.74 -18.95
CA TYR A 314 6.47 -1.94 -20.24
C TYR A 314 7.80 -1.16 -20.36
N ALA A 315 7.79 0.14 -20.02
CA ALA A 315 8.99 0.98 -20.12
C ALA A 315 10.14 0.52 -19.22
N ARG A 316 9.84 -0.23 -18.15
CA ARG A 316 10.83 -0.90 -17.28
C ARG A 316 11.29 -2.27 -17.79
N GLY A 317 10.78 -2.73 -18.94
CA GLY A 317 11.08 -4.05 -19.52
C GLY A 317 10.44 -5.23 -18.77
N LEU A 318 9.49 -4.98 -17.85
CA LEU A 318 8.84 -6.02 -17.05
C LEU A 318 7.74 -6.74 -17.84
N LEU A 319 6.98 -6.00 -18.64
CA LEU A 319 6.00 -6.54 -19.59
C LEU A 319 6.63 -6.63 -20.98
N LYS A 320 6.79 -7.85 -21.49
CA LYS A 320 7.34 -8.12 -22.84
C LYS A 320 6.27 -8.40 -23.89
N GLU A 321 5.09 -8.79 -23.44
CA GLU A 321 3.98 -9.24 -24.27
C GLU A 321 2.71 -8.55 -23.77
N PHE A 322 1.86 -8.08 -24.69
CA PHE A 322 0.60 -7.43 -24.33
C PHE A 322 -0.59 -8.31 -24.75
N PRO A 323 -1.55 -8.59 -23.84
CA PRO A 323 -2.77 -9.29 -24.19
C PRO A 323 -3.71 -8.31 -24.91
N GLY A 324 -3.85 -8.40 -26.23
CA GLY A 324 -4.79 -7.55 -26.95
C GLY A 324 -4.89 -7.93 -28.42
N VAL A 325 -6.01 -7.55 -29.05
CA VAL A 325 -6.20 -7.71 -30.50
C VAL A 325 -5.60 -6.48 -31.18
N PRO A 326 -4.55 -6.60 -32.02
CA PRO A 326 -3.86 -5.45 -32.59
C PRO A 326 -4.76 -4.59 -33.50
N GLU A 327 -5.79 -5.19 -34.10
CA GLU A 327 -6.82 -4.53 -34.91
C GLU A 327 -7.90 -3.85 -34.07
N GLY A 328 -8.00 -4.18 -32.77
CA GLY A 328 -9.02 -3.64 -31.87
C GLY A 328 -8.86 -2.14 -31.62
N THR A 329 -9.98 -1.47 -31.41
CA THR A 329 -10.02 -0.06 -30.98
C THR A 329 -9.87 0.01 -29.47
N ILE A 330 -8.94 0.83 -28.99
CA ILE A 330 -8.86 1.21 -27.58
C ILE A 330 -9.59 2.53 -27.39
N ASP A 331 -10.70 2.46 -26.68
CA ASP A 331 -11.60 3.60 -26.52
C ASP A 331 -11.13 4.52 -25.39
N VAL A 332 -10.23 5.45 -25.73
CA VAL A 332 -9.71 6.49 -24.84
C VAL A 332 -10.42 7.82 -25.09
N ILE A 333 -10.66 8.58 -24.03
CA ILE A 333 -11.23 9.94 -24.11
C ILE A 333 -10.54 10.89 -23.11
N PRO A 334 -10.10 12.08 -23.52
CA PRO A 334 -9.56 13.08 -22.60
C PRO A 334 -10.59 13.58 -21.57
N VAL A 335 -10.15 13.80 -20.32
CA VAL A 335 -11.02 14.21 -19.20
C VAL A 335 -11.77 15.52 -19.43
N ASP A 336 -11.19 16.48 -20.14
CA ASP A 336 -11.81 17.76 -20.45
C ASP A 336 -13.00 17.62 -21.41
N ILE A 337 -12.92 16.72 -22.38
CA ILE A 337 -14.04 16.39 -23.27
C ILE A 337 -15.20 15.77 -22.46
N VAL A 338 -14.88 14.87 -21.52
CA VAL A 338 -15.89 14.26 -20.63
C VAL A 338 -16.54 15.31 -19.75
N VAL A 339 -15.76 16.18 -19.11
CA VAL A 339 -16.26 17.23 -18.23
C VAL A 339 -17.13 18.22 -19.00
N ALA A 340 -16.69 18.67 -20.18
CA ALA A 340 -17.48 19.57 -21.02
C ALA A 340 -18.80 18.93 -21.46
N SER A 341 -18.80 17.63 -21.80
CA SER A 341 -20.02 16.87 -22.11
C SER A 341 -21.00 16.83 -20.94
N ILE A 342 -20.51 16.55 -19.71
CA ILE A 342 -21.33 16.54 -18.49
C ILE A 342 -21.98 17.90 -18.26
N ILE A 343 -21.21 18.98 -18.41
CA ILE A 343 -21.71 20.36 -18.25
C ILE A 343 -22.75 20.69 -19.33
N ALA A 344 -22.51 20.29 -20.58
CA ALA A 344 -23.45 20.51 -21.67
C ALA A 344 -24.78 19.78 -21.46
N VAL A 345 -24.74 18.51 -21.00
CA VAL A 345 -25.94 17.73 -20.65
C VAL A 345 -26.71 18.39 -19.49
N ALA A 346 -26.01 18.86 -18.46
CA ALA A 346 -26.62 19.62 -17.36
C ALA A 346 -27.26 20.94 -17.86
N ALA A 347 -26.58 21.66 -18.74
CA ALA A 347 -27.04 22.94 -19.27
C ALA A 347 -28.22 22.82 -20.25
N ALA A 348 -28.31 21.70 -20.98
CA ALA A 348 -29.46 21.39 -21.83
C ALA A 348 -30.74 21.19 -21.00
N GLY A 349 -30.59 20.71 -19.77
CA GLY A 349 -31.69 20.47 -18.84
C GLY A 349 -32.55 19.26 -19.23
N PRO A 350 -33.47 18.83 -18.35
CA PRO A 350 -34.12 17.54 -18.46
C PRO A 350 -35.10 17.40 -19.63
N GLN A 351 -35.55 18.52 -20.24
CA GLN A 351 -36.45 18.47 -21.40
C GLN A 351 -35.72 18.29 -22.73
N LYS A 352 -34.46 18.72 -22.83
CA LYS A 352 -33.69 18.69 -24.08
C LYS A 352 -32.50 17.73 -24.04
N ALA A 353 -31.94 17.50 -22.85
CA ALA A 353 -30.84 16.58 -22.69
C ALA A 353 -31.25 15.17 -23.15
N PRO A 354 -30.42 14.49 -23.95
CA PRO A 354 -30.62 13.08 -24.24
C PRO A 354 -30.69 12.25 -22.95
N PHE A 355 -31.45 11.16 -22.99
CA PHE A 355 -31.55 10.27 -21.84
C PHE A 355 -30.20 9.57 -21.56
N ILE A 356 -29.50 9.14 -22.61
CA ILE A 356 -28.15 8.57 -22.55
C ILE A 356 -27.25 9.31 -23.53
N THR A 357 -26.05 9.70 -23.07
CA THR A 357 -25.01 10.30 -23.92
C THR A 357 -23.70 9.54 -23.72
N GLN A 358 -23.23 8.85 -24.75
CA GLN A 358 -21.93 8.20 -24.76
C GLN A 358 -20.83 9.21 -25.13
N VAL A 359 -19.75 9.22 -24.35
CA VAL A 359 -18.59 10.09 -24.55
C VAL A 359 -17.39 9.19 -24.83
N ALA A 360 -17.21 8.87 -26.11
CA ALA A 360 -16.20 7.94 -26.60
C ALA A 360 -15.60 8.47 -27.91
N SER A 361 -14.43 7.94 -28.28
CA SER A 361 -13.75 8.34 -29.52
C SER A 361 -13.81 7.26 -30.60
N GLY A 362 -13.91 5.99 -30.23
CA GLY A 362 -13.72 4.84 -31.11
C GLY A 362 -14.67 4.77 -32.31
N GLY A 363 -15.89 5.28 -32.19
CA GLY A 363 -16.87 5.32 -33.28
C GLY A 363 -16.57 6.36 -34.36
N ILE A 364 -15.85 7.44 -34.05
CA ILE A 364 -15.69 8.60 -34.95
C ILE A 364 -14.24 9.09 -35.13
N ASN A 365 -13.34 8.73 -34.21
CA ASN A 365 -11.91 9.03 -34.23
C ASN A 365 -11.12 7.86 -33.59
N PRO A 366 -11.07 6.68 -34.25
CA PRO A 366 -10.58 5.46 -33.63
C PRO A 366 -9.08 5.46 -33.36
N LEU A 367 -8.69 5.13 -32.12
CA LEU A 367 -7.32 4.77 -31.76
C LEU A 367 -7.18 3.23 -31.76
N ARG A 368 -6.40 2.68 -32.71
CA ARG A 368 -6.14 1.23 -32.74
C ARG A 368 -5.05 0.84 -31.76
N TYR A 369 -5.15 -0.37 -31.21
CA TYR A 369 -4.12 -0.90 -30.32
C TYR A 369 -2.73 -0.82 -30.93
N ARG A 370 -2.53 -1.37 -32.14
CA ARG A 370 -1.22 -1.32 -32.82
C ARG A 370 -0.66 0.11 -32.92
N THR A 371 -1.49 1.08 -33.27
CA THR A 371 -1.07 2.49 -33.36
C THR A 371 -0.61 3.04 -32.01
N LEU A 372 -1.36 2.78 -30.93
CA LEU A 372 -0.95 3.17 -29.58
C LEU A 372 0.38 2.51 -29.19
N VAL A 373 0.52 1.20 -29.46
CA VAL A 373 1.75 0.46 -29.17
C VAL A 373 2.95 1.06 -29.88
N ASP A 374 2.81 1.35 -31.17
CA ASP A 374 3.90 1.88 -32.00
C ASP A 374 4.33 3.26 -31.48
N HIS A 375 3.37 4.13 -31.10
CA HIS A 375 3.67 5.42 -30.47
C HIS A 375 4.39 5.28 -29.13
N VAL A 376 3.91 4.40 -28.25
CA VAL A 376 4.53 4.17 -26.93
C VAL A 376 5.94 3.61 -27.09
N SER A 377 6.13 2.61 -27.95
CA SER A 377 7.42 1.99 -28.20
C SER A 377 8.43 2.96 -28.83
N SER A 378 8.00 3.73 -29.83
CA SER A 378 8.81 4.77 -30.46
C SER A 378 9.25 5.82 -29.43
N TRP A 379 8.32 6.34 -28.62
CA TRP A 379 8.63 7.38 -27.65
C TRP A 379 9.65 6.91 -26.60
N PHE A 380 9.51 5.70 -26.06
CA PHE A 380 10.46 5.16 -25.07
C PHE A 380 11.79 4.70 -25.68
N THR A 381 11.83 4.42 -26.98
CA THR A 381 13.08 4.18 -27.69
C THR A 381 13.90 5.46 -27.77
N GLU A 382 13.24 6.60 -28.01
CA GLU A 382 13.87 7.92 -28.04
C GLU A 382 14.13 8.47 -26.63
N ASN A 383 13.27 8.15 -25.66
CA ASN A 383 13.30 8.64 -24.29
C ASN A 383 13.36 7.47 -23.29
N PRO A 384 14.47 6.72 -23.22
CA PRO A 384 14.55 5.53 -22.39
C PRO A 384 14.46 5.87 -20.90
N LEU A 385 13.83 4.98 -20.14
CA LEU A 385 13.98 4.98 -18.69
C LEU A 385 15.34 4.45 -18.29
N TYR A 386 15.83 4.84 -17.12
CA TYR A 386 17.13 4.44 -16.61
C TYR A 386 16.99 3.57 -15.37
N ASP A 387 17.82 2.54 -15.29
CA ASP A 387 17.93 1.72 -14.09
C ASP A 387 18.68 2.46 -12.95
N ASN A 388 18.85 1.74 -11.83
CA ASN A 388 19.54 2.29 -10.65
C ASN A 388 21.02 2.62 -10.93
N ASP A 389 21.64 1.91 -11.87
CA ASP A 389 23.03 2.11 -12.28
C ASP A 389 23.17 3.24 -13.33
N GLY A 390 22.05 3.75 -13.84
CA GLY A 390 22.02 4.80 -14.85
C GLY A 390 22.21 4.28 -16.26
N GLN A 391 21.95 2.99 -16.50
CA GLN A 391 21.89 2.42 -17.83
C GLN A 391 20.48 2.58 -18.41
N PRO A 392 20.36 2.89 -19.72
CA PRO A 392 19.08 2.95 -20.39
C PRO A 392 18.46 1.54 -20.45
N ILE A 393 17.18 1.45 -20.11
CA ILE A 393 16.39 0.23 -20.20
C ILE A 393 15.89 0.13 -21.63
N LEU A 394 16.31 -0.94 -22.31
CA LEU A 394 15.80 -1.26 -23.65
C LEU A 394 14.37 -1.76 -23.54
N VAL A 395 13.46 -1.07 -24.21
CA VAL A 395 12.08 -1.51 -24.31
C VAL A 395 11.97 -2.74 -25.22
N PRO A 396 11.26 -3.81 -24.81
CA PRO A 396 11.09 -4.97 -25.66
C PRO A 396 10.22 -4.66 -26.88
N GLU A 397 10.47 -5.37 -27.98
CA GLU A 397 9.59 -5.36 -29.15
C GLU A 397 8.25 -6.04 -28.78
N TRP A 398 7.13 -5.35 -28.99
CA TRP A 398 5.82 -5.88 -28.58
C TRP A 398 5.39 -7.04 -29.46
N ARG A 399 4.98 -8.12 -28.79
CA ARG A 399 4.24 -9.23 -29.40
C ARG A 399 2.84 -9.25 -28.81
N PHE A 400 1.86 -9.64 -29.62
CA PHE A 400 0.45 -9.80 -29.24
C PHE A 400 0.04 -11.28 -29.12
N PRO A 401 0.62 -12.08 -28.20
CA PRO A 401 0.09 -13.40 -27.92
C PRO A 401 -1.23 -13.28 -27.15
N GLY A 402 -2.15 -14.22 -27.37
CA GLY A 402 -3.40 -14.29 -26.63
C GLY A 402 -3.17 -14.32 -25.11
N ARG A 403 -4.08 -13.66 -24.36
CA ARG A 403 -4.01 -13.44 -22.90
C ARG A 403 -3.62 -14.66 -22.09
N GLY A 404 -4.21 -15.82 -22.40
CA GLY A 404 -3.93 -17.07 -21.68
C GLY A 404 -2.47 -17.52 -21.74
N LYS A 405 -1.74 -17.20 -22.82
CA LYS A 405 -0.32 -17.54 -22.95
C LYS A 405 0.54 -16.67 -22.03
N VAL A 406 0.28 -15.36 -21.98
CA VAL A 406 1.00 -14.41 -21.11
C VAL A 406 0.78 -14.76 -19.64
N GLN A 407 -0.48 -14.99 -19.26
CA GLN A 407 -0.85 -15.36 -17.90
C GLN A 407 -0.19 -16.68 -17.46
N SER A 408 -0.14 -17.69 -18.35
CA SER A 408 0.52 -18.97 -18.06
C SER A 408 2.03 -18.81 -17.85
N GLN A 409 2.71 -17.98 -18.65
CA GLN A 409 4.15 -17.73 -18.50
C GLN A 409 4.48 -17.06 -17.16
N LEU A 410 3.76 -15.98 -16.83
CA LEU A 410 3.94 -15.25 -15.57
C LEU A 410 3.63 -16.16 -14.35
N SER A 411 2.60 -17.01 -14.44
CA SER A 411 2.24 -17.95 -13.37
C SER A 411 3.32 -19.00 -13.12
N ARG A 412 3.96 -19.51 -14.18
CA ARG A 412 5.11 -20.44 -14.06
C ARG A 412 6.32 -19.74 -13.44
N ALA A 413 6.60 -18.51 -13.85
CA ALA A 413 7.70 -17.71 -13.28
C ALA A 413 7.48 -17.45 -11.78
N LYS A 414 6.27 -17.05 -11.38
CA LYS A 414 5.88 -16.90 -9.98
C LYS A 414 6.11 -18.18 -9.18
N SER A 415 5.57 -19.30 -9.67
CA SER A 415 5.68 -20.62 -9.01
C SER A 415 7.12 -21.13 -8.89
N ALA A 416 8.00 -20.74 -9.83
CA ALA A 416 9.42 -21.07 -9.75
C ALA A 416 10.13 -20.23 -8.66
N ILE A 417 9.86 -18.92 -8.60
CA ILE A 417 10.44 -18.02 -7.60
C ILE A 417 10.00 -18.42 -6.18
N GLU A 418 8.72 -18.74 -5.98
CA GLU A 418 8.18 -19.18 -4.69
C GLU A 418 8.87 -20.44 -4.15
N ARG A 419 9.18 -21.41 -5.02
CA ARG A 419 9.91 -22.63 -4.64
C ARG A 419 11.33 -22.33 -4.18
N VAL A 420 12.01 -21.41 -4.86
CA VAL A 420 13.37 -20.98 -4.47
C VAL A 420 13.33 -20.22 -3.15
N GLU A 421 12.40 -19.28 -3.00
CA GLU A 421 12.24 -18.46 -1.79
C GLU A 421 11.95 -19.31 -0.55
N SER A 422 11.00 -20.25 -0.65
CA SER A 422 10.67 -21.19 0.43
C SER A 422 11.89 -22.01 0.88
N THR A 423 12.72 -22.44 -0.08
CA THR A 423 13.96 -23.18 0.22
C THR A 423 14.98 -22.31 0.96
N MET A 424 15.17 -21.06 0.53
CA MET A 424 16.14 -20.15 1.17
C MET A 424 15.73 -19.73 2.58
N GLN A 425 14.43 -19.59 2.85
CA GLN A 425 13.92 -19.28 4.19
C GLN A 425 14.19 -20.41 5.22
N MET A 426 14.44 -21.64 4.76
CA MET A 426 14.80 -22.75 5.65
C MET A 426 16.27 -22.74 6.08
N LEU A 427 17.15 -22.04 5.35
CA LEU A 427 18.58 -21.96 5.62
C LEU A 427 18.90 -20.88 6.68
N PRO A 428 19.88 -21.10 7.58
CA PRO A 428 20.27 -20.14 8.61
C PRO A 428 21.16 -19.01 8.05
N LEU A 429 20.63 -18.23 7.10
CA LEU A 429 21.35 -17.13 6.45
C LEU A 429 21.24 -15.84 7.27
N ARG A 430 22.33 -15.07 7.32
CA ARG A 430 22.42 -13.76 8.01
C ARG A 430 23.22 -12.75 7.20
N GLY A 431 22.99 -11.47 7.47
CA GLY A 431 23.70 -10.36 6.84
C GLY A 431 23.55 -10.37 5.31
N ARG A 432 24.66 -10.27 4.56
CA ARG A 432 24.62 -10.18 3.08
C ARG A 432 23.95 -11.37 2.38
N GLN A 433 23.98 -12.57 2.97
CA GLN A 433 23.32 -13.74 2.37
C GLN A 433 21.78 -13.64 2.47
N ALA A 434 21.27 -13.06 3.56
CA ALA A 434 19.85 -12.78 3.75
C ALA A 434 19.32 -11.74 2.75
N GLU A 435 20.16 -10.79 2.33
CA GLU A 435 19.77 -9.78 1.34
C GLU A 435 19.46 -10.36 -0.03
N PHE A 436 20.14 -11.45 -0.43
CA PHE A 436 19.87 -12.13 -1.69
C PHE A 436 18.47 -12.76 -1.70
N ALA A 437 18.08 -13.41 -0.60
CA ALA A 437 16.73 -13.95 -0.43
C ALA A 437 15.66 -12.83 -0.48
N ALA A 438 15.92 -11.70 0.17
CA ALA A 438 15.04 -10.53 0.08
C ALA A 438 14.96 -9.94 -1.35
N THR A 439 15.98 -10.15 -2.20
CA THR A 439 15.97 -9.68 -3.60
C THR A 439 15.09 -10.58 -4.48
N LEU A 440 15.10 -11.89 -4.23
CA LEU A 440 14.17 -12.82 -4.88
C LEU A 440 12.71 -12.49 -4.57
N GLU A 441 12.43 -12.14 -3.31
CA GLU A 441 11.08 -11.72 -2.92
C GLU A 441 10.63 -10.45 -3.68
N SER A 442 11.52 -9.48 -3.89
CA SER A 442 11.22 -8.28 -4.69
C SER A 442 10.86 -8.64 -6.14
N ARG A 443 11.59 -9.59 -6.74
CA ARG A 443 11.28 -10.08 -8.10
C ARG A 443 9.94 -10.80 -8.13
N ARG A 444 9.59 -11.57 -7.09
CA ARG A 444 8.27 -12.20 -6.97
C ARG A 444 7.16 -11.15 -7.01
N LEU A 445 7.29 -10.08 -6.23
CA LEU A 445 6.31 -8.98 -6.17
C LEU A 445 6.19 -8.21 -7.50
N GLU A 446 7.29 -8.11 -8.27
CA GLU A 446 7.24 -7.56 -9.64
C GLU A 446 6.46 -8.45 -10.59
N VAL A 447 6.69 -9.77 -10.55
CA VAL A 447 5.95 -10.73 -11.38
C VAL A 447 4.47 -10.77 -10.98
N GLU A 448 4.14 -10.73 -9.69
CA GLU A 448 2.76 -10.67 -9.21
C GLU A 448 2.02 -9.44 -9.74
N ARG A 449 2.63 -8.25 -9.65
CA ARG A 449 2.05 -7.03 -10.22
C ARG A 449 1.84 -7.12 -11.72
N ALA A 450 2.81 -7.67 -12.46
CA ALA A 450 2.66 -7.86 -13.91
C ALA A 450 1.48 -8.80 -14.24
N LEU A 451 1.30 -9.87 -13.46
CA LEU A 451 0.19 -10.80 -13.57
C LEU A 451 -1.15 -10.11 -13.29
N GLU A 452 -1.23 -9.35 -12.20
CA GLU A 452 -2.42 -8.56 -11.85
C GLU A 452 -2.80 -7.57 -12.96
N TYR A 453 -1.83 -6.86 -13.54
CA TYR A 453 -2.09 -5.95 -14.65
C TYR A 453 -2.63 -6.67 -15.90
N VAL A 454 -2.03 -7.81 -16.27
CA VAL A 454 -2.51 -8.63 -17.41
C VAL A 454 -3.92 -9.16 -17.16
N GLU A 455 -4.22 -9.58 -15.93
CA GLU A 455 -5.54 -10.08 -15.57
C GLU A 455 -6.62 -8.99 -15.58
N LEU A 456 -6.30 -7.81 -15.05
CA LEU A 456 -7.22 -6.69 -14.93
C LEU A 456 -7.48 -5.99 -16.26
N TYR A 457 -6.42 -5.61 -16.98
CA TYR A 457 -6.54 -4.79 -18.17
C TYR A 457 -6.77 -5.62 -19.45
N GLY A 458 -6.42 -6.91 -19.44
CA GLY A 458 -6.61 -7.79 -20.60
C GLY A 458 -8.06 -8.01 -21.04
N LEU A 459 -9.06 -7.67 -20.21
CA LEU A 459 -10.48 -7.75 -20.57
C LEU A 459 -10.93 -6.57 -21.43
N TYR A 460 -10.36 -5.39 -21.18
CA TYR A 460 -10.65 -4.17 -21.93
C TYR A 460 -9.99 -4.16 -23.31
N THR A 461 -8.93 -4.95 -23.47
CA THR A 461 -8.19 -5.11 -24.72
C THR A 461 -8.78 -6.17 -25.66
N GLU A 462 -9.73 -6.96 -25.14
CA GLU A 462 -10.54 -7.92 -25.90
C GLU A 462 -11.94 -7.36 -26.22
N CYS A 463 -12.30 -6.18 -25.69
CA CYS A 463 -13.57 -5.52 -25.98
C CYS A 463 -13.55 -4.97 -27.41
N GLU A 464 -14.49 -5.42 -28.25
CA GLU A 464 -14.64 -4.99 -29.65
C GLU A 464 -15.96 -4.23 -29.85
N ALA A 465 -16.45 -3.58 -28.81
CA ALA A 465 -17.62 -2.72 -28.86
C ALA A 465 -17.25 -1.39 -29.56
N ILE A 466 -18.10 -0.93 -30.48
CA ILE A 466 -17.97 0.35 -31.16
C ILE A 466 -19.06 1.27 -30.62
N TYR A 467 -18.70 2.18 -29.73
CA TYR A 467 -19.65 3.07 -29.08
C TYR A 467 -20.15 4.14 -30.06
N GLN A 468 -21.47 4.19 -30.26
CA GLN A 468 -22.13 5.25 -31.02
C GLN A 468 -22.20 6.53 -30.18
N VAL A 469 -22.00 7.68 -30.81
CA VAL A 469 -21.94 8.98 -30.13
C VAL A 469 -22.90 9.98 -30.79
N ASP A 470 -24.01 9.47 -31.33
CA ASP A 470 -24.99 10.25 -32.11
C ASP A 470 -25.62 11.36 -31.27
N ASN A 471 -26.01 11.06 -30.02
CA ASN A 471 -26.57 12.03 -29.08
C ASN A 471 -25.52 13.06 -28.63
N LEU A 472 -24.26 12.64 -28.45
CA LEU A 472 -23.15 13.57 -28.14
C LEU A 472 -22.95 14.56 -29.29
N MET A 473 -22.87 14.05 -30.51
CA MET A 473 -22.63 14.90 -31.69
C MET A 473 -23.85 15.76 -32.03
N SER A 474 -25.06 15.27 -31.81
CA SER A 474 -26.29 16.06 -31.91
C SER A 474 -26.23 17.25 -30.93
N LEU A 475 -25.93 16.97 -29.65
CA LEU A 475 -25.78 18.02 -28.63
C LEU A 475 -24.68 19.02 -28.99
N TRP A 476 -23.55 18.56 -29.52
CA TRP A 476 -22.44 19.42 -29.98
C TRP A 476 -22.86 20.35 -31.12
N ASN A 477 -23.53 19.81 -32.14
CA ASN A 477 -23.90 20.53 -33.34
C ASN A 477 -24.99 21.59 -33.08
N ASP A 478 -25.82 21.37 -32.07
CA ASP A 478 -26.85 22.32 -31.65
C ASP A 478 -26.31 23.50 -30.83
N LEU A 479 -25.04 23.46 -30.38
CA LEU A 479 -24.44 24.54 -29.61
C LEU A 479 -24.05 25.74 -30.47
N PRO A 480 -24.23 26.98 -29.97
CA PRO A 480 -23.63 28.16 -30.57
C PRO A 480 -22.10 28.05 -30.65
N ALA A 481 -21.49 28.65 -31.67
CA ALA A 481 -20.03 28.61 -31.87
C ALA A 481 -19.23 29.09 -30.64
N ALA A 482 -19.73 30.08 -29.90
CA ALA A 482 -19.10 30.55 -28.67
C ALA A 482 -19.08 29.50 -27.55
N ASP A 483 -20.15 28.68 -27.43
CA ASP A 483 -20.16 27.57 -26.47
C ASP A 483 -19.31 26.40 -26.95
N GLN A 484 -19.25 26.15 -28.27
CA GLN A 484 -18.36 25.14 -28.83
C GLN A 484 -16.89 25.46 -28.52
N GLU A 485 -16.48 26.72 -28.68
CA GLU A 485 -15.14 27.18 -28.31
C GLU A 485 -14.93 27.13 -26.79
N ALA A 486 -15.90 27.62 -26.01
CA ALA A 486 -15.77 27.69 -24.56
C ALA A 486 -15.83 26.32 -23.87
N PHE A 487 -16.54 25.34 -24.42
CA PHE A 487 -16.78 24.00 -23.86
C PHE A 487 -16.61 22.93 -24.95
N CYS A 488 -15.44 22.84 -25.57
CA CYS A 488 -15.18 21.83 -26.59
C CYS A 488 -15.35 20.39 -26.05
N PHE A 489 -16.22 19.61 -26.69
CA PHE A 489 -16.38 18.17 -26.42
C PHE A 489 -16.50 17.31 -27.69
N ASP A 490 -16.00 17.80 -28.83
CA ASP A 490 -15.89 17.02 -30.07
C ASP A 490 -14.67 16.07 -30.01
N PRO A 491 -14.84 14.73 -29.99
CA PRO A 491 -13.72 13.79 -29.93
C PRO A 491 -12.79 13.83 -31.16
N ARG A 492 -13.23 14.42 -32.29
CA ARG A 492 -12.44 14.49 -33.53
C ARG A 492 -11.29 15.49 -33.47
N VAL A 493 -11.28 16.37 -32.47
CA VAL A 493 -10.18 17.35 -32.29
C VAL A 493 -8.88 16.71 -31.82
N VAL A 494 -8.95 15.49 -31.29
CA VAL A 494 -7.79 14.79 -30.71
C VAL A 494 -6.94 14.20 -31.84
N ASP A 495 -5.77 14.79 -32.07
CA ASP A 495 -4.71 14.18 -32.86
C ASP A 495 -3.97 13.15 -32.00
N TRP A 496 -4.13 11.86 -32.31
CA TRP A 496 -3.60 10.78 -31.47
C TRP A 496 -2.08 10.77 -31.39
N ALA A 497 -1.38 11.12 -32.46
CA ALA A 497 0.09 11.14 -32.47
C ALA A 497 0.61 12.23 -31.54
N HIS A 498 0.07 13.45 -31.66
CA HIS A 498 0.37 14.56 -30.78
C HIS A 498 -0.02 14.27 -29.33
N TYR A 499 -1.24 13.78 -29.12
CA TYR A 499 -1.74 13.47 -27.78
C TYR A 499 -0.84 12.46 -27.07
N VAL A 500 -0.46 11.35 -27.73
CA VAL A 500 0.36 10.33 -27.09
C VAL A 500 1.80 10.82 -26.86
N HIS A 501 2.47 11.39 -27.88
CA HIS A 501 3.89 11.76 -27.79
C HIS A 501 4.15 13.04 -26.99
N ASN A 502 3.31 14.06 -27.15
CA ASN A 502 3.58 15.39 -26.62
C ASN A 502 2.82 15.70 -25.33
N ILE A 503 1.71 15.00 -25.06
CA ILE A 503 0.82 15.32 -23.94
C ILE A 503 0.82 14.18 -22.91
N HIS A 504 0.36 12.99 -23.28
CA HIS A 504 0.05 11.91 -22.37
C HIS A 504 1.31 11.24 -21.79
N LEU A 505 2.24 10.78 -22.63
CA LEU A 505 3.44 10.08 -22.16
C LEU A 505 4.35 10.95 -21.28
N PRO A 506 4.67 12.21 -21.65
CA PRO A 506 5.43 13.10 -20.77
C PRO A 506 4.80 13.26 -19.39
N SER A 507 3.46 13.40 -19.34
CA SER A 507 2.70 13.55 -18.10
C SER A 507 2.75 12.27 -17.25
N ILE A 508 2.69 11.09 -17.87
CA ILE A 508 2.88 9.81 -17.17
C ILE A 508 4.27 9.75 -16.52
N ILE A 509 5.33 10.17 -17.22
CA ILE A 509 6.69 10.15 -16.68
C ILE A 509 6.82 11.06 -15.46
N GLU A 510 6.32 12.29 -15.57
CA GLU A 510 6.32 13.27 -14.49
C GLU A 510 5.56 12.72 -13.27
N HIS A 511 4.33 12.23 -13.47
CA HIS A 511 3.49 11.73 -12.40
C HIS A 511 4.06 10.45 -11.76
N ALA A 512 4.61 9.53 -12.57
CA ALA A 512 5.20 8.28 -12.08
C ALA A 512 6.55 8.49 -11.37
N ARG A 513 7.15 9.69 -11.50
CA ARG A 513 8.47 10.05 -10.96
C ARG A 513 9.54 9.02 -11.31
N VAL A 514 9.46 8.49 -12.53
CA VAL A 514 10.41 7.50 -13.03
C VAL A 514 11.69 8.17 -13.49
N LYS A 515 12.80 7.44 -13.44
CA LYS A 515 14.11 7.97 -13.81
C LYS A 515 14.22 8.04 -15.33
N SER A 516 14.12 9.25 -15.88
CA SER A 516 14.20 9.54 -17.32
C SER A 516 15.50 10.21 -17.75
N THR A 517 16.41 10.49 -16.82
CA THR A 517 17.70 11.15 -17.11
C THR A 517 18.90 10.26 -16.78
N PRO A 518 19.95 10.32 -17.63
CA PRO A 518 21.19 9.60 -17.40
C PRO A 518 21.94 10.20 -16.20
N GLY A 519 22.45 9.33 -15.33
CA GLY A 519 23.26 9.72 -14.18
C GLY A 519 23.01 8.90 -12.93
N LYS A 520 24.05 8.74 -12.11
CA LYS A 520 23.87 8.36 -10.70
C LYS A 520 23.21 9.54 -10.00
N VAL A 521 22.04 9.32 -9.41
CA VAL A 521 21.40 10.37 -8.61
C VAL A 521 22.37 10.75 -7.50
N LYS A 522 22.83 12.01 -7.47
CA LYS A 522 23.54 12.59 -6.32
C LYS A 522 22.59 12.84 -5.13
N THR A 523 21.57 12.00 -4.97
CA THR A 523 20.87 11.95 -3.69
C THR A 523 21.84 11.26 -2.76
N VAL A 524 22.11 11.90 -1.61
CA VAL A 524 22.74 11.22 -0.48
C VAL A 524 22.05 9.87 -0.35
N ASP A 525 22.78 8.79 -0.58
CA ASP A 525 22.27 7.41 -0.58
C ASP A 525 21.26 7.29 0.57
N ARG A 526 20.07 6.75 0.30
CA ARG A 526 18.98 6.65 1.29
C ARG A 526 19.51 6.16 2.64
N MET A 527 20.44 5.21 2.60
CA MET A 527 21.09 4.66 3.79
C MET A 527 21.95 5.70 4.51
N THR A 528 22.66 6.55 3.79
CA THR A 528 23.42 7.69 4.35
C THR A 528 22.48 8.71 5.00
N ARG A 529 21.33 9.03 4.39
CA ARG A 529 20.32 9.89 5.04
C ARG A 529 19.77 9.25 6.31
N LEU A 530 19.39 7.97 6.26
CA LEU A 530 18.90 7.24 7.43
C LEU A 530 19.96 7.18 8.55
N ARG A 531 21.24 6.95 8.21
CA ARG A 531 22.35 7.01 9.18
C ARG A 531 22.46 8.38 9.85
N SER A 532 22.31 9.47 9.09
CA SER A 532 22.35 10.82 9.67
C SER A 532 21.19 11.09 10.63
N GLN A 533 19.99 10.56 10.35
CA GLN A 533 18.82 10.74 11.21
C GLN A 533 18.93 10.01 12.55
N VAL A 534 19.59 8.84 12.53
CA VAL A 534 19.82 8.02 13.71
C VAL A 534 20.77 8.69 14.70
N LEU A 535 21.73 9.47 14.22
CA LEU A 535 22.68 10.23 15.06
C LEU A 535 22.29 11.70 15.22
N ASP A 536 21.09 12.09 14.82
CA ASP A 536 20.59 13.46 14.97
C ASP A 536 20.49 13.82 16.47
N PRO A 537 21.06 14.95 16.94
CA PRO A 537 21.03 15.35 18.35
C PRO A 537 19.62 15.49 18.96
N LYS A 538 18.55 15.51 18.14
CA LYS A 538 17.16 15.50 18.61
C LYS A 538 16.71 14.13 19.14
N ARG A 539 17.41 13.05 18.79
CA ARG A 539 17.09 11.72 19.31
C ARG A 539 17.34 11.70 20.82
N GLN A 540 16.58 10.90 21.54
CA GLN A 540 16.59 10.92 23.01
C GLN A 540 17.22 9.67 23.61
N VAL A 541 16.90 8.50 23.05
CA VAL A 541 17.35 7.21 23.54
C VAL A 541 17.87 6.36 22.38
N ALA A 542 18.94 5.61 22.62
CA ALA A 542 19.43 4.57 21.76
C ALA A 542 19.42 3.24 22.52
N ALA A 543 18.46 2.39 22.16
CA ALA A 543 18.31 1.05 22.71
C ALA A 543 19.06 0.03 21.84
N PHE A 544 19.86 -0.82 22.48
CA PHE A 544 20.65 -1.84 21.82
C PHE A 544 20.27 -3.22 22.33
N ASP A 545 20.15 -4.16 21.40
CA ASP A 545 20.30 -5.58 21.68
C ASP A 545 21.79 -5.95 21.78
N LEU A 546 22.09 -7.09 22.41
CA LEU A 546 23.46 -7.58 22.59
C LEU A 546 23.84 -8.64 21.55
N GLU A 547 23.15 -9.77 21.54
CA GLU A 547 23.51 -10.96 20.78
C GLU A 547 23.33 -10.77 19.28
N ASN A 548 24.39 -10.96 18.49
CA ASN A 548 24.48 -10.72 17.05
C ASN A 548 24.25 -9.27 16.60
N THR A 549 23.85 -8.39 17.52
CA THR A 549 23.80 -6.94 17.34
C THR A 549 25.14 -6.29 17.71
N LEU A 550 25.55 -6.36 18.99
CA LEU A 550 26.83 -5.79 19.46
C LEU A 550 27.96 -6.82 19.55
N ILE A 551 27.62 -8.08 19.76
CA ILE A 551 28.59 -9.19 19.82
C ILE A 551 28.20 -10.30 18.87
N ALA A 552 29.16 -10.90 18.17
CA ALA A 552 28.93 -12.03 17.28
C ALA A 552 28.89 -13.36 18.07
N SER A 553 27.97 -13.44 19.03
CA SER A 553 27.78 -14.54 19.99
C SER A 553 26.28 -14.74 20.27
N ASN A 554 25.95 -15.76 21.05
CA ASN A 554 24.60 -16.01 21.57
C ASN A 554 24.67 -16.56 23.01
N VAL A 555 23.51 -16.65 23.67
CA VAL A 555 23.39 -17.13 25.06
C VAL A 555 23.90 -18.56 25.28
N VAL A 556 23.84 -19.42 24.25
CA VAL A 556 24.35 -20.80 24.31
C VAL A 556 25.87 -20.81 24.36
N GLU A 557 26.53 -19.89 23.65
CA GLU A 557 27.98 -19.75 23.69
C GLU A 557 28.46 -19.23 25.03
N SER A 558 27.79 -18.23 25.62
CA SER A 558 28.13 -17.72 26.95
C SER A 558 28.00 -18.80 28.03
N TYR A 559 26.89 -19.55 28.02
CA TYR A 559 26.73 -20.69 28.93
C TYR A 559 27.79 -21.77 28.68
N SER A 560 28.04 -22.14 27.43
CA SER A 560 29.02 -23.18 27.09
C SER A 560 30.42 -22.80 27.54
N TRP A 561 30.79 -21.53 27.42
CA TRP A 561 32.08 -21.04 27.87
C TRP A 561 32.24 -21.20 29.39
N LEU A 562 31.23 -20.80 30.17
CA LEU A 562 31.22 -20.93 31.64
C LEU A 562 31.18 -22.41 32.06
N ALA A 563 30.25 -23.18 31.51
CA ALA A 563 30.04 -24.58 31.87
C ALA A 563 31.25 -25.46 31.58
N THR A 564 32.04 -25.17 30.53
CA THR A 564 33.18 -26.00 30.14
C THR A 564 34.51 -25.59 30.76
N ARG A 565 34.63 -24.36 31.29
CA ARG A 565 35.89 -23.81 31.85
C ARG A 565 36.53 -24.73 32.89
N ARG A 566 35.71 -25.40 33.71
CA ARG A 566 36.14 -26.27 34.82
C ARG A 566 36.03 -27.77 34.53
N LEU A 567 35.54 -28.16 33.36
CA LEU A 567 35.45 -29.55 32.94
C LEU A 567 36.79 -30.08 32.41
N ASP A 568 37.05 -31.36 32.66
CA ASP A 568 38.20 -32.05 32.07
C ASP A 568 38.00 -32.33 30.55
N GLY A 569 39.03 -32.85 29.90
CA GLY A 569 38.99 -33.10 28.45
C GLY A 569 37.90 -34.10 28.01
N ARG A 570 37.57 -35.11 28.83
CA ARG A 570 36.57 -36.13 28.49
C ARG A 570 35.16 -35.60 28.72
N GLU A 571 34.95 -34.86 29.80
CA GLU A 571 33.69 -34.20 30.13
C GLU A 571 33.33 -33.11 29.12
N ARG A 572 34.31 -32.35 28.63
CA ARG A 572 34.11 -31.37 27.55
C ARG A 572 33.63 -32.04 26.26
N LEU A 573 34.24 -33.16 25.88
CA LEU A 573 33.80 -33.90 24.69
C LEU A 573 32.35 -34.36 24.83
N LYS A 574 31.98 -34.91 25.99
CA LYS A 574 30.60 -35.32 26.31
C LYS A 574 29.62 -34.15 26.28
N TYR A 575 30.03 -32.98 26.79
CA TYR A 575 29.23 -31.75 26.75
C TYR A 575 28.96 -31.31 25.30
N VAL A 576 30.00 -31.26 24.47
CA VAL A 576 29.91 -30.83 23.07
C VAL A 576 29.02 -31.78 22.28
N THR A 577 29.21 -33.10 22.40
CA THR A 577 28.38 -34.09 21.68
C THR A 577 26.91 -33.99 22.07
N ARG A 578 26.61 -33.82 23.37
CA ARG A 578 25.23 -33.63 23.84
C ARG A 578 24.61 -32.34 23.30
N THR A 579 25.35 -31.23 23.37
CA THR A 579 24.86 -29.92 22.90
C THR A 579 24.58 -29.93 21.39
N LEU A 580 25.43 -30.59 20.60
CA LEU A 580 25.20 -30.78 19.16
C LEU A 580 23.96 -31.64 18.88
N ALA A 581 23.72 -32.68 19.67
CA ALA A 581 22.51 -33.51 19.55
C ALA A 581 21.23 -32.74 19.90
N GLU A 582 21.28 -31.84 20.88
CA GLU A 582 20.15 -31.00 21.31
C GLU A 582 19.91 -29.77 20.41
N ALA A 583 20.90 -29.34 19.64
CA ALA A 583 20.88 -28.09 18.86
C ALA A 583 19.65 -27.93 17.94
N PRO A 584 19.19 -28.95 17.19
CA PRO A 584 17.98 -28.80 16.37
C PRO A 584 16.72 -28.52 17.20
N GLY A 585 16.61 -29.16 18.37
CA GLY A 585 15.48 -28.96 19.29
C GLY A 585 15.48 -27.55 19.88
N LEU A 586 16.65 -27.07 20.29
CA LEU A 586 16.85 -25.71 20.82
C LEU A 586 16.53 -24.64 19.77
N LEU A 587 17.03 -24.79 18.53
CA LEU A 587 16.71 -23.88 17.43
C LEU A 587 15.21 -23.86 17.08
N ARG A 588 14.54 -25.02 17.15
CA ARG A 588 13.09 -25.10 16.91
C ARG A 588 12.29 -24.38 17.99
N MET A 589 12.72 -24.48 19.25
CA MET A 589 12.11 -23.78 20.38
C MET A 589 12.30 -22.27 20.24
N ASP A 590 13.53 -21.84 19.97
CA ASP A 590 13.89 -20.43 19.78
C ASP A 590 13.09 -19.75 18.67
N ARG A 591 12.97 -20.42 17.51
CA ARG A 591 12.15 -19.93 16.38
C ARG A 591 10.66 -19.87 16.69
N ARG A 592 10.18 -20.65 17.66
CA ARG A 592 8.76 -20.70 18.04
C ARG A 592 8.44 -19.63 19.07
N ASP A 593 9.26 -19.56 20.12
CA ASP A 593 9.13 -18.63 21.23
C ASP A 593 10.50 -18.46 21.92
N ARG A 594 11.06 -17.25 21.83
CA ARG A 594 12.36 -16.92 22.41
C ARG A 594 12.34 -16.98 23.94
N THR A 595 11.23 -16.59 24.55
CA THR A 595 11.07 -16.55 26.01
C THR A 595 11.07 -17.95 26.58
N ASP A 596 10.31 -18.88 25.98
CA ASP A 596 10.28 -20.28 26.39
C ASP A 596 11.65 -20.94 26.19
N PHE A 597 12.33 -20.63 25.09
CA PHE A 597 13.71 -21.08 24.87
C PHE A 597 14.64 -20.62 26.00
N LEU A 598 14.63 -19.34 26.38
CA LEU A 598 15.49 -18.85 27.46
C LEU A 598 15.14 -19.50 28.80
N ARG A 599 13.85 -19.64 29.14
CA ARG A 599 13.42 -20.33 30.38
C ARG A 599 13.90 -21.78 30.40
N HIS A 600 13.71 -22.51 29.32
CA HIS A 600 14.19 -23.89 29.21
C HIS A 600 15.72 -23.96 29.25
N PHE A 601 16.40 -23.03 28.58
CA PHE A 601 17.84 -23.04 28.46
C PHE A 601 18.55 -22.69 29.78
N TYR A 602 18.09 -21.66 30.48
CA TYR A 602 18.67 -21.17 31.73
C TYR A 602 18.42 -22.06 32.94
N ARG A 603 17.46 -23.00 32.89
CA ARG A 603 17.35 -24.07 33.90
C ARG A 603 18.65 -24.88 34.06
N ARG A 604 19.54 -24.87 33.06
CA ARG A 604 20.86 -25.50 33.14
C ARG A 604 21.83 -24.84 34.13
N TYR A 605 21.50 -23.66 34.66
CA TYR A 605 22.23 -23.03 35.76
C TYR A 605 21.72 -23.45 37.14
N ALA A 606 20.68 -24.29 37.24
CA ALA A 606 20.19 -24.77 38.51
C ALA A 606 21.33 -25.39 39.34
N ASP A 607 21.37 -25.04 40.63
CA ASP A 607 22.33 -25.51 41.62
C ASP A 607 23.77 -25.00 41.41
N ALA A 608 24.01 -24.10 40.44
CA ALA A 608 25.31 -23.47 40.25
C ALA A 608 25.56 -22.36 41.28
N GLN A 609 26.79 -22.29 41.80
CA GLN A 609 27.19 -21.30 42.80
C GLN A 609 27.40 -19.92 42.16
N LEU A 610 26.69 -18.90 42.67
CA LEU A 610 26.72 -17.56 42.06
C LEU A 610 28.10 -16.90 42.15
N GLU A 611 28.74 -16.91 43.31
CA GLU A 611 30.07 -16.33 43.54
C GLU A 611 31.13 -16.91 42.59
N GLN A 612 31.01 -18.21 42.31
CA GLN A 612 31.87 -18.90 41.35
C GLN A 612 31.65 -18.39 39.93
N ILE A 613 30.39 -18.23 39.53
CA ILE A 613 30.02 -17.73 38.21
C ILE A 613 30.52 -16.30 38.03
N GLU A 614 30.32 -15.43 39.01
CA GLU A 614 30.77 -14.03 38.96
C GLU A 614 32.29 -13.94 38.73
N THR A 615 33.06 -14.78 39.43
CA THR A 615 34.51 -14.87 39.22
C THR A 615 34.88 -15.30 37.79
N ASP A 616 34.19 -16.31 37.26
CA ASP A 616 34.49 -16.83 35.91
C ASP A 616 34.00 -15.88 34.80
N VAL A 617 32.96 -15.08 35.07
CA VAL A 617 32.40 -14.08 34.15
C VAL A 617 33.39 -12.94 33.87
N GLU A 618 34.19 -12.51 34.84
CA GLU A 618 35.24 -11.51 34.59
C GLU A 618 36.23 -11.98 33.50
N ALA A 619 36.59 -13.26 33.53
CA ALA A 619 37.41 -13.86 32.49
C ALA A 619 36.65 -14.06 31.16
N MET A 620 35.33 -14.32 31.21
CA MET A 620 34.48 -14.44 30.02
C MET A 620 34.36 -13.10 29.27
N LEU A 621 34.34 -11.98 30.00
CA LEU A 621 34.25 -10.65 29.40
C LEU A 621 35.35 -10.45 28.35
N THR A 622 36.60 -10.71 28.72
CA THR A 622 37.74 -10.57 27.79
C THR A 622 37.82 -11.75 26.81
N GLY A 623 37.62 -12.98 27.30
CA GLY A 623 37.79 -14.20 26.51
C GLY A 623 36.73 -14.43 25.43
N LEU A 624 35.50 -13.95 25.63
CA LEU A 624 34.37 -14.19 24.74
C LEU A 624 33.67 -12.90 24.29
N ILE A 625 33.26 -12.03 25.23
CA ILE A 625 32.40 -10.88 24.89
C ILE A 625 33.20 -9.87 24.06
N LEU A 626 34.33 -9.38 24.58
CA LEU A 626 35.18 -8.39 23.89
C LEU A 626 35.83 -8.98 22.63
N SER A 627 36.24 -10.25 22.66
CA SER A 627 36.84 -10.91 21.49
C SER A 627 35.85 -11.10 20.33
N LYS A 628 34.55 -11.17 20.61
CA LYS A 628 33.48 -11.28 19.62
C LYS A 628 32.69 -9.99 19.41
N CYS A 629 33.04 -8.88 20.07
CA CYS A 629 32.41 -7.58 19.82
C CYS A 629 32.56 -7.15 18.36
N PHE A 630 31.54 -6.48 17.86
CA PHE A 630 31.61 -5.72 16.62
C PHE A 630 32.15 -4.32 16.93
N PRO A 631 33.38 -3.97 16.49
CA PRO A 631 33.97 -2.65 16.78
C PRO A 631 33.08 -1.49 16.31
N GLU A 632 32.42 -1.66 15.17
CA GLU A 632 31.47 -0.68 14.61
C GLU A 632 30.27 -0.46 15.54
N GLY A 633 29.75 -1.51 16.16
CA GLY A 633 28.64 -1.41 17.13
C GLY A 633 29.04 -0.69 18.40
N ILE A 634 30.21 -1.02 18.97
CA ILE A 634 30.74 -0.31 20.15
C ILE A 634 31.00 1.16 19.85
N ARG A 635 31.54 1.47 18.66
CA ARG A 635 31.68 2.86 18.20
C ARG A 635 30.32 3.55 18.10
N ARG A 636 29.30 2.87 17.57
CA ARG A 636 27.95 3.44 17.46
C ARG A 636 27.36 3.80 18.83
N VAL A 637 27.53 2.96 19.84
CA VAL A 637 27.12 3.28 21.22
C VAL A 637 27.80 4.56 21.70
N ARG A 638 29.12 4.69 21.48
CA ARG A 638 29.87 5.90 21.85
C ARG A 638 29.45 7.14 21.06
N GLU A 639 29.12 7.00 19.78
CA GLU A 639 28.59 8.08 18.94
C GLU A 639 27.25 8.60 19.49
N HIS A 640 26.34 7.71 19.92
CA HIS A 640 25.11 8.11 20.57
C HIS A 640 25.34 8.85 21.89
N ARG A 641 26.25 8.36 22.75
CA ARG A 641 26.62 9.06 23.98
C ARG A 641 27.20 10.45 23.71
N ALA A 642 28.09 10.55 22.72
CA ALA A 642 28.70 11.82 22.33
C ALA A 642 27.66 12.82 21.77
N ALA A 643 26.60 12.33 21.13
CA ALA A 643 25.48 13.13 20.67
C ALA A 643 24.48 13.50 21.80
N GLY A 644 24.69 13.04 23.04
CA GLY A 644 23.84 13.32 24.19
C GLY A 644 22.64 12.37 24.34
N HIS A 645 22.58 11.30 23.55
CA HIS A 645 21.51 10.31 23.64
C HIS A 645 21.74 9.39 24.84
N ARG A 646 20.67 9.05 25.56
CA ARG A 646 20.74 8.02 26.60
C ARG A 646 20.91 6.65 25.96
N THR A 647 21.85 5.87 26.45
CA THR A 647 22.18 4.54 25.92
C THR A 647 21.64 3.45 26.82
N VAL A 648 20.78 2.59 26.28
CA VAL A 648 20.10 1.51 27.00
C VAL A 648 20.43 0.17 26.35
N LEU A 649 20.90 -0.80 27.14
CA LEU A 649 21.08 -2.19 26.69
C LEU A 649 19.88 -3.01 27.17
N ILE A 650 19.15 -3.65 26.25
CA ILE A 650 18.04 -4.55 26.58
C ILE A 650 18.38 -5.94 26.02
N THR A 651 18.67 -6.90 26.88
CA THR A 651 19.23 -8.20 26.46
C THR A 651 18.64 -9.40 27.20
N GLY A 652 18.40 -10.48 26.46
CA GLY A 652 17.99 -11.75 27.05
C GLY A 652 19.11 -12.48 27.80
N ALA A 653 20.35 -11.97 27.77
CA ALA A 653 21.46 -12.46 28.58
C ALA A 653 21.19 -12.29 30.08
N LEU A 654 21.76 -13.18 30.90
CA LEU A 654 21.71 -13.04 32.35
C LEU A 654 22.49 -11.79 32.81
N SER A 655 21.99 -11.09 33.82
CA SER A 655 22.54 -9.82 34.33
C SER A 655 24.04 -9.89 34.64
N PHE A 656 24.49 -10.96 35.29
CA PHE A 656 25.91 -11.17 35.58
C PHE A 656 26.75 -11.25 34.31
N ASN A 657 26.27 -11.87 33.22
CA ASN A 657 27.03 -11.99 31.96
C ASN A 657 27.33 -10.64 31.30
N VAL A 658 26.56 -9.61 31.60
CA VAL A 658 26.64 -8.29 30.96
C VAL A 658 27.09 -7.18 31.90
N ALA A 659 27.36 -7.51 33.17
CA ALA A 659 27.77 -6.55 34.19
C ALA A 659 29.01 -5.73 33.75
N GLY A 660 29.98 -6.37 33.10
CA GLY A 660 31.18 -5.72 32.56
C GLY A 660 30.93 -4.68 31.45
N LEU A 661 29.73 -4.62 30.88
CA LEU A 661 29.35 -3.64 29.86
C LEU A 661 28.74 -2.35 30.45
N ARG A 662 28.50 -2.27 31.77
CA ARG A 662 27.95 -1.09 32.45
C ARG A 662 28.63 0.23 32.06
N PRO A 663 29.96 0.31 31.85
CA PRO A 663 30.60 1.57 31.43
C PRO A 663 30.17 2.11 30.05
N LEU A 664 29.52 1.30 29.21
CA LEU A 664 29.07 1.70 27.87
C LEU A 664 27.62 2.16 27.83
N PHE A 665 26.81 1.86 28.86
CA PHE A 665 25.37 2.10 28.86
C PHE A 665 24.96 2.85 30.11
N ASP A 666 24.04 3.80 29.96
CA ASP A 666 23.43 4.49 31.10
C ASP A 666 22.50 3.54 31.86
N GLU A 667 21.84 2.63 31.14
CA GLU A 667 21.01 1.59 31.75
C GLU A 667 21.16 0.23 31.06
N ILE A 668 21.15 -0.85 31.86
CA ILE A 668 21.19 -2.23 31.38
C ILE A 668 20.01 -2.99 31.97
N VAL A 669 19.12 -3.44 31.09
CA VAL A 669 18.00 -4.33 31.40
C VAL A 669 18.32 -5.72 30.88
N ALA A 670 18.58 -6.64 31.82
CA ALA A 670 19.01 -8.00 31.54
C ALA A 670 18.10 -9.02 32.23
N ALA A 671 18.20 -10.28 31.82
CA ALA A 671 17.43 -11.36 32.43
C ALA A 671 17.97 -11.68 33.83
N GLU A 672 17.07 -11.83 34.81
CA GLU A 672 17.44 -12.16 36.20
C GLU A 672 16.91 -13.53 36.60
N MET A 673 17.71 -14.28 37.37
CA MET A 673 17.35 -15.58 37.91
C MET A 673 17.32 -15.52 39.44
N THR A 674 16.41 -16.29 40.04
CA THR A 674 16.25 -16.33 41.49
C THR A 674 17.44 -17.04 42.14
N VAL A 675 17.98 -16.43 43.19
CA VAL A 675 19.07 -16.97 44.01
C VAL A 675 18.47 -17.57 45.27
N ARG A 676 18.86 -18.79 45.61
CA ARG A 676 18.45 -19.47 46.85
C ARG A 676 19.26 -18.94 48.05
N PRO A 677 18.76 -19.12 49.29
CA PRO A 677 19.46 -18.65 50.48
C PRO A 677 20.88 -19.20 50.67
N ASP A 678 21.22 -20.33 50.06
CA ASP A 678 22.55 -20.97 50.09
C ASP A 678 23.55 -20.40 49.07
N GLY A 679 23.15 -19.38 48.29
CA GLY A 679 23.99 -18.77 47.24
C GLY A 679 23.97 -19.51 45.91
N THR A 680 23.14 -20.56 45.78
CA THR A 680 22.95 -21.28 44.51
C THR A 680 21.83 -20.70 43.66
N LEU A 681 21.92 -20.87 42.35
CA LEU A 681 20.88 -20.42 41.41
C LEU A 681 19.74 -21.44 41.35
N SER A 682 18.48 -20.96 41.38
CA SER A 682 17.31 -21.85 41.42
C SER A 682 16.99 -22.52 40.08
N GLY A 683 17.46 -21.95 38.96
CA GLY A 683 17.03 -22.32 37.61
C GLY A 683 15.72 -21.65 37.17
N GLU A 684 15.11 -20.83 38.02
CA GLU A 684 13.86 -20.11 37.75
C GLU A 684 14.10 -18.60 37.57
N MET A 685 13.57 -18.03 36.50
CA MET A 685 13.69 -16.60 36.22
C MET A 685 12.84 -15.77 37.19
N LYS A 686 13.40 -14.67 37.70
CA LYS A 686 12.72 -13.74 38.62
C LYS A 686 11.58 -12.98 37.95
N SER A 687 11.73 -12.69 36.67
CA SER A 687 10.73 -12.02 35.83
C SER A 687 10.71 -12.63 34.42
N VAL A 688 9.84 -12.12 33.55
CA VAL A 688 9.88 -12.48 32.12
C VAL A 688 11.19 -11.96 31.54
N PRO A 689 12.03 -12.81 30.90
CA PRO A 689 13.22 -12.35 30.21
C PRO A 689 12.89 -11.21 29.21
N PRO A 690 13.75 -10.19 29.08
CA PRO A 690 13.48 -9.04 28.22
C PRO A 690 13.71 -9.43 26.76
N THR A 691 12.72 -10.11 26.17
CA THR A 691 12.72 -10.59 24.78
C THR A 691 11.40 -10.25 24.11
N GLY A 692 11.46 -9.97 22.81
CA GLY A 692 10.28 -9.62 22.00
C GLY A 692 9.47 -8.46 22.58
N GLU A 693 8.18 -8.67 22.83
CA GLU A 693 7.25 -7.64 23.33
C GLU A 693 7.70 -7.02 24.66
N ALA A 694 8.32 -7.81 25.54
CA ALA A 694 8.84 -7.31 26.80
C ALA A 694 9.88 -6.21 26.59
N ARG A 695 10.68 -6.25 25.52
CA ARG A 695 11.66 -5.19 25.22
C ARG A 695 11.00 -3.88 24.82
N ALA A 696 9.95 -3.96 24.00
CA ALA A 696 9.19 -2.80 23.60
C ALA A 696 8.52 -2.13 24.81
N GLN A 697 7.94 -2.95 25.70
CA GLN A 697 7.33 -2.49 26.95
C GLN A 697 8.37 -1.86 27.88
N ILE A 698 9.51 -2.52 28.11
CA ILE A 698 10.58 -1.99 28.98
C ILE A 698 11.11 -0.65 28.47
N LEU A 699 11.30 -0.50 27.15
CA LEU A 699 11.71 0.78 26.58
C LEU A 699 10.63 1.85 26.73
N ALA A 700 9.35 1.48 26.55
CA ALA A 700 8.23 2.38 26.72
C ALA A 700 8.12 2.89 28.17
N GLU A 701 8.18 1.98 29.15
CA GLU A 701 8.16 2.29 30.58
C GLU A 701 9.36 3.15 30.98
N TYR A 702 10.56 2.86 30.46
CA TYR A 702 11.73 3.70 30.66
C TYR A 702 11.52 5.11 30.10
N CYS A 703 10.98 5.23 28.89
CA CYS A 703 10.71 6.53 28.29
C CYS A 703 9.66 7.30 29.09
N GLU A 704 8.59 6.65 29.54
CA GLU A 704 7.54 7.26 30.35
C GLU A 704 8.09 7.76 31.69
N ALA A 705 8.85 6.93 32.40
CA ALA A 705 9.45 7.29 33.68
C ALA A 705 10.42 8.47 33.58
N GLU A 706 11.13 8.60 32.46
CA GLU A 706 12.12 9.65 32.22
C GLU A 706 11.57 10.83 31.39
N ASN A 707 10.25 10.85 31.10
CA ASN A 707 9.58 11.86 30.27
C ASN A 707 10.23 12.03 28.88
N LEU A 708 10.55 10.91 28.23
CA LEU A 708 11.12 10.79 26.88
C LEU A 708 10.07 10.24 25.90
N ARG A 709 10.31 10.44 24.60
CA ARG A 709 9.38 10.10 23.52
C ARG A 709 9.89 8.93 22.70
N LEU A 710 9.07 7.89 22.57
CA LEU A 710 9.37 6.71 21.75
C LEU A 710 9.61 7.05 20.27
N GLU A 711 8.94 8.08 19.74
CA GLU A 711 9.16 8.53 18.35
C GLU A 711 10.57 9.09 18.13
N GLU A 712 11.27 9.47 19.20
CA GLU A 712 12.64 10.00 19.17
C GLU A 712 13.68 8.95 19.60
N CYS A 713 13.24 7.70 19.77
CA CYS A 713 14.11 6.57 20.13
C CYS A 713 14.66 5.87 18.88
N VAL A 714 15.88 5.36 19.03
CA VAL A 714 16.56 4.49 18.06
C VAL A 714 16.68 3.09 18.65
N ALA A 715 16.36 2.05 17.89
CA ALA A 715 16.52 0.66 18.33
C ALA A 715 17.41 -0.14 17.37
N TYR A 716 18.38 -0.88 17.91
CA TYR A 716 19.29 -1.75 17.17
C TYR A 716 19.05 -3.21 17.55
N ALA A 717 18.74 -4.06 16.56
CA ALA A 717 18.55 -5.50 16.76
C ALA A 717 18.78 -6.33 15.47
N ASP A 718 18.99 -7.65 15.61
CA ASP A 718 19.25 -8.57 14.49
C ASP A 718 18.06 -9.51 14.15
N SER A 719 17.09 -9.63 15.05
CA SER A 719 16.07 -10.68 15.02
C SER A 719 14.66 -10.16 14.72
N SER A 720 13.86 -10.97 14.01
CA SER A 720 12.41 -10.72 13.86
C SER A 720 11.64 -10.84 15.17
N SER A 721 12.23 -11.44 16.21
CA SER A 721 11.63 -11.42 17.55
C SER A 721 11.52 -10.00 18.12
N ASP A 722 12.42 -9.10 17.74
CA ASP A 722 12.43 -7.69 18.15
C ASP A 722 11.50 -6.81 17.29
N LEU A 723 10.64 -7.40 16.47
CA LEU A 723 9.69 -6.64 15.65
C LEU A 723 8.80 -5.69 16.48
N PRO A 724 8.27 -6.07 17.65
CA PRO A 724 7.52 -5.14 18.51
C PRO A 724 8.34 -3.92 18.94
N LEU A 725 9.65 -4.11 19.22
CA LEU A 725 10.55 -3.02 19.56
C LEU A 725 10.73 -2.07 18.37
N PHE A 726 10.91 -2.63 17.17
CA PHE A 726 11.06 -1.84 15.94
C PHE A 726 9.77 -1.10 15.54
N GLU A 727 8.60 -1.64 15.89
CA GLU A 727 7.31 -0.98 15.68
C GLU A 727 7.03 0.13 16.69
N ALA A 728 7.60 0.05 17.89
CA ALA A 728 7.41 1.03 18.95
C ALA A 728 8.25 2.31 18.74
N VAL A 729 9.42 2.22 18.11
CA VAL A 729 10.36 3.35 17.98
C VAL A 729 10.23 4.10 16.65
N GLY A 730 10.66 5.37 16.64
CA GLY A 730 10.73 6.16 15.40
C GLY A 730 11.85 5.74 14.44
N PHE A 731 12.97 5.20 14.95
CA PHE A 731 14.18 4.93 14.17
C PHE A 731 14.73 3.51 14.37
N PRO A 732 14.09 2.48 13.78
CA PRO A 732 14.58 1.11 13.85
C PRO A 732 15.79 0.88 12.92
N VAL A 733 16.78 0.15 13.43
CA VAL A 733 18.03 -0.20 12.75
C VAL A 733 18.27 -1.70 12.83
N ALA A 734 18.12 -2.39 11.70
CA ALA A 734 18.38 -3.81 11.58
C ALA A 734 19.88 -4.06 11.41
N VAL A 735 20.54 -4.67 12.40
CA VAL A 735 21.98 -4.92 12.41
C VAL A 735 22.24 -6.39 12.11
N ASN A 736 23.07 -6.69 11.11
CA ASN A 736 23.39 -8.06 10.69
C ASN A 736 22.14 -8.98 10.60
N PRO A 737 21.01 -8.50 10.04
CA PRO A 737 19.72 -9.11 10.29
C PRO A 737 19.64 -10.55 9.76
N GLU A 738 18.81 -11.35 10.43
CA GLU A 738 18.35 -12.63 9.86
C GLU A 738 17.47 -12.41 8.61
N THR A 739 17.32 -13.46 7.79
CA THR A 739 16.54 -13.42 6.53
C THR A 739 15.17 -12.77 6.67
N ARG A 740 14.43 -13.10 7.74
CA ARG A 740 13.08 -12.57 7.97
C ARG A 740 13.10 -11.07 8.29
N LEU A 741 13.97 -10.64 9.21
CA LEU A 741 14.10 -9.22 9.55
C LEU A 741 14.62 -8.40 8.35
N ALA A 742 15.54 -8.94 7.56
CA ALA A 742 16.05 -8.28 6.36
C ALA A 742 14.93 -7.99 5.33
N SER A 743 14.03 -8.96 5.11
CA SER A 743 12.84 -8.77 4.27
C SER A 743 11.91 -7.67 4.82
N ILE A 744 11.60 -7.73 6.13
CA ILE A 744 10.73 -6.74 6.78
C ILE A 744 11.34 -5.33 6.71
N ALA A 745 12.63 -5.20 7.05
CA ALA A 745 13.36 -3.94 7.02
C ALA A 745 13.36 -3.33 5.61
N ARG A 746 13.55 -4.13 4.56
CA ARG A 746 13.48 -3.66 3.17
C ARG A 746 12.09 -3.16 2.78
N LYS A 747 11.04 -3.92 3.12
CA LYS A 747 9.64 -3.55 2.85
C LYS A 747 9.23 -2.26 3.57
N ARG A 748 9.62 -2.12 4.83
CA ARG A 748 9.32 -0.94 5.67
C ARG A 748 10.29 0.20 5.44
N GLY A 749 11.38 -0.08 4.71
CA GLY A 749 12.35 0.94 4.35
C GLY A 749 13.25 1.40 5.49
N TRP A 750 13.46 0.52 6.47
CA TRP A 750 14.29 0.72 7.65
C TRP A 750 15.78 0.68 7.33
N LEU A 751 16.60 1.24 8.22
CA LEU A 751 18.05 1.20 8.07
C LEU A 751 18.55 -0.22 8.33
N VAL A 752 19.43 -0.70 7.45
CA VAL A 752 20.14 -1.98 7.61
C VAL A 752 21.64 -1.70 7.70
N GLU A 753 22.28 -2.19 8.75
CA GLU A 753 23.73 -2.12 8.93
C GLU A 753 24.36 -3.51 8.98
N HIS A 754 25.58 -3.61 8.44
CA HIS A 754 26.38 -4.84 8.50
C HIS A 754 27.68 -4.51 9.22
N TRP A 755 27.85 -5.06 10.42
CA TRP A 755 29.04 -4.85 11.24
C TRP A 755 29.91 -6.09 11.23
N SER A 756 31.22 -5.89 11.14
CA SER A 756 32.20 -6.96 10.97
C SER A 756 32.99 -7.22 12.25
N LYS A 757 33.43 -8.47 12.47
CA LYS A 757 34.36 -8.74 13.59
C LYS A 757 35.72 -8.10 13.30
N ALA A 758 36.45 -7.75 14.35
CA ALA A 758 37.82 -7.25 14.24
C ALA A 758 38.70 -8.23 13.43
N LYS A 759 39.44 -7.71 12.45
CA LYS A 759 40.40 -8.50 11.66
C LYS A 759 41.51 -9.00 12.58
N GLY A 760 41.84 -10.29 12.50
CA GLY A 760 42.90 -10.92 13.29
C GLY A 760 42.49 -11.41 14.68
N GLY A 761 41.22 -11.31 15.07
CA GLY A 761 40.72 -11.89 16.33
C GLY A 761 40.75 -13.43 16.35
N PRO A 762 40.81 -14.04 17.55
CA PRO A 762 40.85 -15.50 17.69
C PRO A 762 39.60 -16.16 17.08
N ARG A 763 39.83 -17.17 16.23
CA ARG A 763 38.76 -17.96 15.58
C ARG A 763 38.55 -19.29 16.31
N THR A 764 37.96 -19.24 17.49
CA THR A 764 37.56 -20.46 18.19
C THR A 764 36.34 -21.08 17.49
N LEU A 765 36.53 -22.30 16.95
CA LEU A 765 35.49 -23.06 16.23
C LEU A 765 34.36 -23.55 17.14
N LEU A 766 34.64 -23.74 18.44
CA LEU A 766 33.70 -24.19 19.45
C LEU A 766 33.70 -23.23 20.65
N PRO A 767 32.54 -22.97 21.28
CA PRO A 767 32.41 -22.04 22.40
C PRO A 767 32.84 -22.71 23.73
N VAL A 768 34.09 -23.19 23.79
CA VAL A 768 34.64 -23.88 24.97
C VAL A 768 35.55 -22.90 25.72
N GLY A 769 35.39 -22.82 27.04
CA GLY A 769 36.24 -22.01 27.91
C GLY A 769 37.68 -22.54 27.96
N PRO A 770 38.70 -21.68 28.17
CA PRO A 770 40.06 -22.15 28.40
C PRO A 770 40.11 -23.05 29.65
N ILE A 771 40.96 -24.08 29.65
CA ILE A 771 41.19 -24.93 30.82
C ILE A 771 41.93 -24.09 31.87
N LEU A 772 41.48 -24.11 33.12
CA LEU A 772 42.20 -23.48 34.23
C LEU A 772 43.59 -24.10 34.36
N SER A 773 44.63 -23.28 34.50
CA SER A 773 45.97 -23.76 34.82
C SER A 773 45.99 -24.44 36.20
N GLU A 774 46.96 -25.34 36.44
CA GLU A 774 47.12 -25.99 37.76
C GLU A 774 47.24 -24.98 38.91
N ARG A 775 47.78 -23.78 38.66
CA ARG A 775 47.86 -22.68 39.62
C ARG A 775 46.49 -22.06 39.95
N GLU A 776 45.61 -21.95 38.96
CA GLU A 776 44.26 -21.41 39.12
C GLU A 776 43.32 -22.43 39.78
N GLN A 777 43.49 -23.72 39.48
CA GLN A 777 42.78 -24.80 40.18
C GLN A 777 43.13 -24.86 41.67
N ARG A 778 44.40 -24.59 42.03
CA ARG A 778 44.88 -24.59 43.43
C ARG A 778 44.51 -23.34 44.24
N ARG A 779 44.04 -22.26 43.61
CA ARG A 779 43.61 -21.03 44.31
C ARG A 779 42.28 -21.17 45.05
N GLN A 780 41.60 -22.31 44.93
CA GLN A 780 40.21 -22.49 45.35
C GLN A 780 40.01 -23.32 46.63
N PHE A 781 41.02 -23.40 47.48
CA PHE A 781 40.86 -23.88 48.85
C PHE A 781 41.70 -23.03 49.80
N ARG A 782 41.04 -22.06 50.44
CA ARG A 782 41.27 -21.69 51.83
C ARG A 782 40.02 -21.07 52.41
#